data_AF-A0AAN4T9I2-F1
#
_entry.id   AF-A0AAN4T9I2-F1
#
_cell.length_a   1.000
_cell.length_b   1.000
_cell.length_c   1.000
_cell.angle_alpha   90.00
_cell.angle_beta   90.00
_cell.angle_gamma   90.00
#
_symmetry.space_group_name_H-M   'P 1'
#
loop_
_entity.id
_entity.type
_entity.pdbx_description
1 polymer ?
#
loop_
_entity_poly.entity_id
_entity_poly.type
_entity_poly.pdbx_seq_one_letter_code
_entity_poly.pdbx_strand_id
1 'polypeptide(L)'
;MSHLVTRAPRYRRVALRLQWPLVRSRFSTSARRPLMELTGFTEEQLTVRDAISAITSKFPNTYWQDCDQNERDPKEFHAALAKDGWLGIALPEELGGAGLGISEATMMMQTITQSGAGMAGAQAIHANVYATQPLAKFGTKEQLEETIPKIINGTWRTCFGVTEPNTGLETLKLKTTATKNASGDSYSVTGQKIWITCAQVASKMILLARTTPVEEVKRSTHGLSMFCIDLDRAKPGLDMRKIKKMGGRAVDANEVFLDNYQIPANTLVGEENEGFKIILHGMNAERCLLAGEALGLGYAALERATQYANDRVVFGRPIGQNQGIAHPLADAYMNLEAAKLATYHAARLYDASRTDSSIAFHSVGVACNSAKYLAAEAAFTACERAVLTLGGMGYAMEYDVERYLRECLVPRIAPAFQLHNVATPRDPIMDAIPGGAMQDVVGGNSEVGHKEAVETGARPPCGTGSRRRTLRPMSSLAHSSPPALTELRSLLPPYKAAELLVDTYFDRVHWFMLIFQQDDFRQNWPRLYRTGLDDVSEIGNDPGFLSTFLMVIAIGAHYAGPYRQRVLARYEVELETLKQGILKAIKSSLLDIISVGSLEVVQTCVLLGTYYLFHGAPRLAWPVCGCGLRVAQSLNLHRKINKDHVSLSLTPIERNQNETRKRCWWAIYEIETFCSMSYGYPHSIKDADCDVEPLNPSAKLGNAASPISFDEPLRCETTLLSYKYYMSKLSVFTRAVLGELYGIGPGLVNNKRTSGETGSSLRAVITSVANLDARLRTWRAEIPPKLRWETVASTSASYSSMEEFDRDIGASGVRFDNHIYHLQALALKLAYENTIILVHRPPLSYKLVARADEKLDDMSRLVTVQENPFLRSMQACHDAGMSLSELASSPILELVSETYAAAFVSVHTFTAGVALGILGSVEPLTPQAQEAKVGLHRLMSIQSKLKSRSVLATQGLNILQRLTKLLLDKELSMMLDVSKPIQWPEQHSGVNGDVSAIQIGTLSPKPSSSGQRTRRLPHDAEGAVMSTDRQITMSDSRDIQETETREETPEGNNVANFSHLEYVEDASVSEALYDFDQVLSTYVNSSWADPGPLATDTWHPRTLHDEGSSMLEQTWIWGPDILPRYD
;
A
#
# COMPACT_ATOMS: atom_id res chain seq x y z
N MET A 1 61.20 26.15 24.06
CA MET A 1 62.02 26.36 25.28
C MET A 1 61.14 27.18 26.23
N SER A 2 60.46 26.57 27.22
CA SER A 2 60.95 26.07 28.53
C SER A 2 61.12 27.19 29.56
N HIS A 3 60.58 27.15 30.80
CA HIS A 3 59.80 26.12 31.52
C HIS A 3 59.00 26.76 32.70
N LEU A 4 58.34 25.94 33.57
CA LEU A 4 57.44 26.28 34.71
C LEU A 4 56.00 26.65 34.26
N VAL A 5 54.87 26.01 34.65
CA VAL A 5 54.51 24.91 35.59
C VAL A 5 54.86 25.13 37.09
N THR A 6 54.00 24.89 38.09
CA THR A 6 52.74 24.09 38.21
C THR A 6 51.73 24.72 39.21
N ARG A 7 50.41 24.45 39.06
CA ARG A 7 49.55 23.71 40.03
C ARG A 7 48.05 23.78 39.67
N ALA A 8 47.39 22.61 39.63
CA ALA A 8 45.94 22.44 39.64
C ALA A 8 45.57 21.19 40.48
N PRO A 9 44.42 21.14 41.16
CA PRO A 9 44.03 20.00 41.99
C PRO A 9 43.50 18.83 41.14
N ARG A 10 43.90 17.60 41.47
CA ARG A 10 43.37 16.36 40.87
C ARG A 10 42.24 15.78 41.72
N TYR A 11 41.13 15.41 41.10
CA TYR A 11 40.14 14.52 41.72
C TYR A 11 40.74 13.13 41.97
N ARG A 12 40.39 12.51 43.11
CA ARG A 12 40.79 11.13 43.46
C ARG A 12 39.71 10.14 43.04
N ARG A 13 40.10 9.07 42.33
CA ARG A 13 39.29 7.85 42.26
C ARG A 13 39.16 7.25 43.66
N VAL A 14 37.94 6.96 44.11
CA VAL A 14 37.65 6.18 45.32
C VAL A 14 37.14 4.82 44.88
N ALA A 15 37.85 3.75 45.22
CA ALA A 15 37.42 2.38 44.99
C ALA A 15 36.90 1.78 46.29
N LEU A 16 35.63 1.41 46.33
CA LEU A 16 34.99 0.75 47.48
C LEU A 16 34.51 -0.64 47.06
N ARG A 17 35.25 -1.67 47.45
CA ARG A 17 34.78 -3.06 47.42
C ARG A 17 33.92 -3.33 48.64
N LEU A 18 32.72 -3.86 48.43
CA LEU A 18 31.95 -4.57 49.46
C LEU A 18 31.56 -5.94 48.89
N GLN A 19 31.74 -6.99 49.70
CA GLN A 19 31.39 -8.37 49.38
C GLN A 19 30.24 -8.83 50.27
N TRP A 20 29.30 -9.58 49.70
CA TRP A 20 28.32 -10.39 50.43
C TRP A 20 28.09 -11.72 49.68
N PRO A 21 27.50 -12.76 50.31
CA PRO A 21 27.97 -14.13 50.08
C PRO A 21 27.12 -14.90 49.07
N LEU A 22 27.76 -15.79 48.34
CA LEU A 22 27.09 -16.73 47.43
C LEU A 22 26.42 -17.87 48.22
N VAL A 23 25.09 -17.88 48.27
CA VAL A 23 24.30 -19.08 48.54
C VAL A 23 23.54 -19.45 47.26
N ARG A 24 23.98 -20.52 46.59
CA ARG A 24 23.36 -21.01 45.35
C ARG A 24 22.18 -21.93 45.65
N SER A 25 20.98 -21.58 45.18
CA SER A 25 20.00 -22.55 44.66
C SER A 25 18.86 -21.84 43.90
N ARG A 26 18.87 -21.97 42.56
CA ARG A 26 17.71 -21.81 41.64
C ARG A 26 18.17 -22.03 40.19
N PHE A 27 17.44 -22.87 39.45
CA PHE A 27 17.59 -23.01 37.99
C PHE A 27 16.80 -21.90 37.27
N SER A 28 17.26 -20.65 37.38
CA SER A 28 16.86 -19.56 36.50
C SER A 28 17.91 -18.45 36.55
N THR A 29 18.49 -18.12 35.41
CA THR A 29 19.63 -17.19 35.28
C THR A 29 19.23 -15.76 34.91
N SER A 30 17.93 -15.49 34.72
CA SER A 30 17.42 -14.15 34.41
C SER A 30 17.35 -13.28 35.67
N ALA A 31 18.41 -12.48 35.90
CA ALA A 31 18.29 -11.28 36.70
C ALA A 31 17.22 -10.34 36.09
N ARG A 32 16.56 -9.52 36.91
CA ARG A 32 15.63 -8.48 36.42
C ARG A 32 16.39 -7.53 35.50
N ARG A 33 16.17 -7.63 34.18
CA ARG A 33 16.69 -6.65 33.21
C ARG A 33 15.89 -5.34 33.35
N PRO A 34 16.52 -4.16 33.35
CA PRO A 34 15.81 -2.93 33.04
C PRO A 34 15.29 -2.97 31.60
N LEU A 35 14.25 -2.20 31.28
CA LEU A 35 13.61 -2.12 29.94
C LEU A 35 14.46 -1.40 28.87
N MET A 36 15.78 -1.38 29.04
CA MET A 36 16.74 -0.82 28.10
C MET A 36 18.05 -1.58 28.30
N GLU A 37 18.53 -2.27 27.27
CA GLU A 37 19.86 -2.87 27.32
C GLU A 37 20.91 -1.77 27.17
N LEU A 38 21.86 -1.72 28.11
CA LEU A 38 22.92 -0.70 28.18
C LEU A 38 24.12 -1.02 27.26
N THR A 39 23.99 -2.03 26.41
CA THR A 39 25.01 -2.46 25.45
C THR A 39 25.18 -1.41 24.34
N GLY A 40 26.45 -1.05 24.07
CA GLY A 40 26.82 -0.09 23.02
C GLY A 40 27.07 1.36 23.47
N PHE A 41 26.88 1.69 24.75
CA PHE A 41 27.18 3.00 25.33
C PHE A 41 28.58 3.09 25.95
N THR A 42 29.11 4.30 26.07
CA THR A 42 30.40 4.58 26.73
C THR A 42 30.26 4.75 28.25
N GLU A 43 31.37 4.69 28.99
CA GLU A 43 31.36 4.96 30.45
C GLU A 43 30.91 6.41 30.73
N GLU A 44 31.28 7.35 29.86
CA GLU A 44 30.87 8.76 29.91
C GLU A 44 29.36 8.90 29.75
N GLN A 45 28.75 8.24 28.75
CA GLN A 45 27.31 8.27 28.51
C GLN A 45 26.52 7.67 29.68
N LEU A 46 27.00 6.56 30.23
CA LEU A 46 26.39 5.95 31.42
C LEU A 46 26.54 6.84 32.66
N THR A 47 27.67 7.54 32.82
CA THR A 47 27.88 8.52 33.89
C THR A 47 26.92 9.71 33.77
N VAL A 48 26.69 10.22 32.55
CA VAL A 48 25.70 11.29 32.27
C VAL A 48 24.29 10.79 32.60
N ARG A 49 23.91 9.60 32.13
CA ARG A 49 22.62 8.97 32.46
C ARG A 49 22.39 8.88 33.97
N ASP A 50 23.36 8.38 34.73
CA ASP A 50 23.19 8.18 36.17
C ASP A 50 23.10 9.51 36.94
N ALA A 51 23.92 10.51 36.57
CA ALA A 51 23.87 11.83 37.17
C ALA A 51 22.56 12.57 36.88
N ILE A 52 22.07 12.49 35.63
CA ILE A 52 20.80 13.08 35.22
C ILE A 52 19.62 12.36 35.88
N SER A 53 19.68 11.03 36.05
CA SER A 53 18.68 10.24 36.81
C SER A 53 18.59 10.68 38.28
N ALA A 54 19.73 11.00 38.90
CA ALA A 54 19.80 11.55 40.26
C ALA A 54 19.24 13.00 40.37
N ILE A 55 19.08 13.71 39.26
CA ILE A 55 18.39 15.01 39.21
C ILE A 55 16.90 14.81 38.94
N THR A 56 16.53 14.05 37.92
CA THR A 56 15.12 13.84 37.52
C THR A 56 14.29 13.13 38.58
N SER A 57 14.88 12.22 39.37
CA SER A 57 14.21 11.55 40.51
C SER A 57 13.62 12.50 41.58
N LYS A 58 14.01 13.77 41.59
CA LYS A 58 13.46 14.82 42.47
C LYS A 58 12.15 15.42 41.93
N PHE A 59 11.77 15.12 40.68
CA PHE A 59 10.65 15.70 39.95
C PHE A 59 9.68 14.58 39.51
N PRO A 60 8.87 14.03 40.44
CA PRO A 60 7.96 12.92 40.17
C PRO A 60 6.87 13.32 39.16
N ASN A 61 6.22 12.32 38.56
CA ASN A 61 5.21 12.54 37.52
C ASN A 61 4.07 13.49 37.94
N THR A 62 3.70 13.56 39.22
CA THR A 62 2.72 14.52 39.74
C THR A 62 3.13 15.99 39.57
N TYR A 63 4.43 16.31 39.62
CA TYR A 63 4.94 17.65 39.28
C TYR A 63 4.76 17.96 37.79
N TRP A 64 4.96 16.96 36.91
CA TRP A 64 4.78 17.12 35.47
C TRP A 64 3.30 17.19 35.05
N GLN A 65 2.43 16.47 35.77
CA GLN A 65 0.98 16.57 35.64
C GLN A 65 0.47 17.96 36.05
N ASP A 66 0.91 18.50 37.20
CA ASP A 66 0.64 19.89 37.60
C ASP A 66 1.12 20.89 36.52
N CYS A 67 2.35 20.74 36.05
CA CYS A 67 2.93 21.60 35.03
C CYS A 67 2.15 21.58 33.70
N ASP A 68 1.67 20.43 33.22
CA ASP A 68 0.88 20.35 31.97
C ASP A 68 -0.58 20.82 32.17
N GLN A 69 -1.20 20.58 33.33
CA GLN A 69 -2.57 21.02 33.62
C GLN A 69 -2.66 22.53 33.84
N ASN A 70 -1.70 23.13 34.56
CA ASN A 70 -1.67 24.55 34.88
C ASN A 70 -0.85 25.40 33.86
N GLU A 71 -0.41 24.80 32.75
CA GLU A 71 0.48 25.38 31.73
C GLU A 71 1.73 26.11 32.32
N ARG A 72 2.31 25.56 33.39
CA ARG A 72 3.31 26.19 34.28
C ARG A 72 4.75 25.83 33.90
N ASP A 73 5.60 26.86 33.69
CA ASP A 73 7.03 26.67 33.39
C ASP A 73 7.73 25.84 34.50
N PRO A 74 8.44 24.76 34.16
CA PRO A 74 9.14 23.90 35.11
C PRO A 74 10.49 24.52 35.54
N LYS A 75 10.46 25.78 36.01
CA LYS A 75 11.65 26.55 36.39
C LYS A 75 12.49 25.86 37.47
N GLU A 76 11.86 25.11 38.38
CA GLU A 76 12.56 24.39 39.43
C GLU A 76 13.46 23.29 38.85
N PHE A 77 13.00 22.63 37.79
CA PHE A 77 13.75 21.61 37.04
C PHE A 77 14.89 22.22 36.19
N HIS A 78 14.61 23.32 35.47
CA HIS A 78 15.62 24.06 34.72
C HIS A 78 16.76 24.54 35.63
N ALA A 79 16.43 25.14 36.77
CA ALA A 79 17.41 25.61 37.76
C ALA A 79 18.22 24.45 38.39
N ALA A 80 17.61 23.28 38.60
CA ALA A 80 18.32 22.12 39.12
C ALA A 80 19.40 21.59 38.16
N LEU A 81 19.13 21.59 36.84
CA LEU A 81 20.12 21.23 35.82
C LEU A 81 21.17 22.34 35.60
N ALA A 82 20.76 23.61 35.64
CA ALA A 82 21.66 24.76 35.53
C ALA A 82 22.71 24.81 36.65
N LYS A 83 22.28 24.55 37.90
CA LYS A 83 23.14 24.58 39.09
C LYS A 83 24.35 23.65 38.96
N ASP A 84 24.14 22.46 38.40
CA ASP A 84 25.16 21.42 38.26
C ASP A 84 25.82 21.45 36.85
N GLY A 85 25.59 22.51 36.06
CA GLY A 85 26.28 22.82 34.80
C GLY A 85 25.72 22.17 33.52
N TRP A 86 24.65 21.38 33.62
CA TRP A 86 24.17 20.50 32.53
C TRP A 86 23.69 21.23 31.28
N LEU A 87 23.30 22.50 31.38
CA LEU A 87 22.99 23.33 30.22
C LEU A 87 24.21 23.54 29.29
N GLY A 88 25.43 23.37 29.81
CA GLY A 88 26.69 23.47 29.09
C GLY A 88 27.27 22.14 28.59
N ILE A 89 26.51 21.04 28.59
CA ILE A 89 27.06 19.68 28.33
C ILE A 89 27.86 19.56 27.01
N ALA A 90 27.42 20.24 25.96
CA ALA A 90 28.04 20.24 24.63
C ALA A 90 28.77 21.55 24.28
N LEU A 91 29.01 22.41 25.26
CA LEU A 91 29.64 23.74 25.10
C LEU A 91 31.11 23.72 25.59
N PRO A 92 31.96 24.66 25.14
CA PRO A 92 33.41 24.63 25.43
C PRO A 92 33.75 24.75 26.92
N GLU A 93 34.73 23.97 27.39
CA GLU A 93 35.23 24.01 28.78
C GLU A 93 35.75 25.39 29.18
N GLU A 94 36.41 26.11 28.25
CA GLU A 94 36.96 27.45 28.48
C GLU A 94 35.89 28.52 28.76
N LEU A 95 34.62 28.25 28.41
CA LEU A 95 33.45 29.08 28.71
C LEU A 95 32.62 28.51 29.88
N GLY A 96 33.12 27.50 30.59
CA GLY A 96 32.45 26.82 31.70
C GLY A 96 31.57 25.63 31.31
N GLY A 97 31.62 25.17 30.05
CA GLY A 97 30.91 23.98 29.59
C GLY A 97 31.58 22.66 29.99
N ALA A 98 30.97 21.54 29.62
CA ALA A 98 31.51 20.20 29.91
C ALA A 98 32.25 19.55 28.73
N GLY A 99 32.24 20.16 27.54
CA GLY A 99 33.02 19.72 26.37
C GLY A 99 32.63 18.37 25.73
N LEU A 100 31.68 17.62 26.28
CA LEU A 100 31.49 16.20 25.98
C LEU A 100 31.10 15.92 24.52
N GLY A 101 29.97 16.49 24.06
CA GLY A 101 29.47 16.25 22.70
C GLY A 101 27.94 16.29 22.60
N ILE A 102 27.45 16.13 21.38
CA ILE A 102 26.02 15.90 21.10
C ILE A 102 25.61 14.46 21.46
N SER A 103 26.50 13.47 21.41
CA SER A 103 26.16 12.08 21.79
C SER A 103 25.78 11.95 23.27
N GLU A 104 26.52 12.61 24.15
CA GLU A 104 26.26 12.66 25.60
C GLU A 104 25.07 13.60 25.90
N ALA A 105 24.88 14.66 25.11
CA ALA A 105 23.67 15.48 25.18
C ALA A 105 22.41 14.69 24.78
N THR A 106 22.46 13.85 23.74
CA THR A 106 21.37 12.93 23.36
C THR A 106 21.04 11.95 24.50
N MET A 107 22.06 11.43 25.22
CA MET A 107 21.85 10.60 26.41
C MET A 107 21.21 11.37 27.57
N MET A 108 21.64 12.61 27.82
CA MET A 108 20.99 13.50 28.79
C MET A 108 19.50 13.73 28.45
N MET A 109 19.19 14.03 27.18
CA MET A 109 17.82 14.31 26.76
C MET A 109 16.93 13.06 26.79
N GLN A 110 17.45 11.90 26.36
CA GLN A 110 16.75 10.61 26.51
C GLN A 110 16.48 10.30 27.99
N THR A 111 17.46 10.49 28.87
CA THR A 111 17.29 10.21 30.31
C THR A 111 16.25 11.14 30.94
N ILE A 112 16.16 12.40 30.49
CA ILE A 112 15.15 13.35 30.93
C ILE A 112 13.75 12.91 30.48
N THR A 113 13.51 12.62 29.20
CA THR A 113 12.16 12.20 28.77
C THR A 113 11.77 10.85 29.38
N GLN A 114 12.72 9.91 29.48
CA GLN A 114 12.52 8.58 30.07
C GLN A 114 12.20 8.60 31.57
N SER A 115 12.60 9.64 32.31
CA SER A 115 12.27 9.77 33.74
C SER A 115 10.78 9.96 34.04
N GLY A 116 9.94 10.15 33.02
CA GLY A 116 8.54 10.53 33.14
C GLY A 116 8.27 12.02 33.01
N ALA A 117 9.32 12.85 32.90
CA ALA A 117 9.17 14.25 32.52
C ALA A 117 8.55 14.42 31.13
N GLY A 118 8.84 13.49 30.21
CA GLY A 118 8.38 13.56 28.82
C GLY A 118 9.01 14.73 28.05
N MET A 119 8.41 15.08 26.91
CA MET A 119 8.87 16.16 26.03
C MET A 119 8.85 17.52 26.74
N ALA A 120 7.93 17.71 27.70
CA ALA A 120 7.89 18.92 28.54
C ALA A 120 9.21 19.16 29.29
N GLY A 121 9.84 18.10 29.81
CA GLY A 121 11.14 18.18 30.48
C GLY A 121 12.28 18.51 29.52
N ALA A 122 12.29 17.92 28.32
CA ALA A 122 13.31 18.22 27.32
C ALA A 122 13.18 19.65 26.75
N GLN A 123 11.96 20.10 26.48
CA GLN A 123 11.67 21.44 25.94
C GLN A 123 12.16 22.58 26.84
N ALA A 124 12.18 22.38 28.16
CA ALA A 124 12.72 23.34 29.11
C ALA A 124 14.26 23.50 29.01
N ILE A 125 14.95 22.56 28.38
CA ILE A 125 16.42 22.44 28.38
C ILE A 125 17.02 22.57 26.97
N HIS A 126 16.45 21.89 25.97
CA HIS A 126 17.18 21.51 24.75
C HIS A 126 17.66 22.69 23.89
N ALA A 127 16.92 23.81 23.87
CA ALA A 127 17.29 25.00 23.10
C ALA A 127 18.58 25.66 23.62
N ASN A 128 18.89 25.52 24.91
CA ASN A 128 20.16 25.98 25.49
C ASN A 128 21.36 25.14 25.01
N VAL A 129 21.11 23.94 24.46
CA VAL A 129 22.13 23.00 23.97
C VAL A 129 22.27 23.03 22.44
N TYR A 130 21.17 23.02 21.69
CA TYR A 130 21.22 22.95 20.22
C TYR A 130 21.24 24.32 19.53
N ALA A 131 20.43 25.29 19.98
CA ALA A 131 20.37 26.62 19.35
C ALA A 131 21.65 27.43 19.62
N THR A 132 22.41 27.04 20.64
CA THR A 132 23.74 27.58 20.96
C THR A 132 24.87 26.99 20.13
N GLN A 133 24.71 25.85 19.43
CA GLN A 133 25.79 25.27 18.60
C GLN A 133 26.26 26.19 17.45
N PRO A 134 25.38 26.91 16.72
CA PRO A 134 25.82 27.94 15.77
C PRO A 134 26.62 29.06 16.44
N LEU A 135 26.18 29.55 17.61
CA LEU A 135 26.89 30.59 18.35
C LEU A 135 28.26 30.10 18.83
N ALA A 136 28.32 28.92 19.46
CA ALA A 136 29.54 28.29 19.96
C ALA A 136 30.59 27.98 18.88
N LYS A 137 30.19 27.93 17.59
CA LYS A 137 31.08 27.66 16.46
C LYS A 137 31.43 28.89 15.60
N PHE A 138 30.54 29.86 15.50
CA PHE A 138 30.69 31.00 14.57
C PHE A 138 30.53 32.39 15.23
N GLY A 139 30.25 32.45 16.53
CA GLY A 139 30.17 33.71 17.26
C GLY A 139 31.53 34.37 17.45
N THR A 140 31.53 35.69 17.63
CA THR A 140 32.74 36.42 18.00
C THR A 140 33.16 36.09 19.44
N LYS A 141 34.42 36.34 19.79
CA LYS A 141 34.93 36.09 21.14
C LYS A 141 34.09 36.81 22.20
N GLU A 142 33.70 38.04 21.92
CA GLU A 142 32.92 38.91 22.80
C GLU A 142 31.51 38.35 23.01
N GLN A 143 30.85 37.89 21.94
CA GLN A 143 29.54 37.22 22.04
C GLN A 143 29.61 35.96 22.91
N LEU A 144 30.68 35.17 22.74
CA LEU A 144 30.91 33.92 23.48
C LEU A 144 31.15 34.16 24.97
N GLU A 145 32.10 35.03 25.32
CA GLU A 145 32.44 35.38 26.71
C GLU A 145 31.25 36.05 27.43
N GLU A 146 30.44 36.84 26.73
CA GLU A 146 29.28 37.51 27.33
C GLU A 146 28.07 36.59 27.52
N THR A 147 27.83 35.64 26.60
CA THR A 147 26.55 34.92 26.49
C THR A 147 26.61 33.48 27.00
N ILE A 148 27.65 32.73 26.66
CA ILE A 148 27.70 31.29 26.95
C ILE A 148 27.71 31.00 28.46
N PRO A 149 28.54 31.65 29.31
CA PRO A 149 28.54 31.37 30.76
C PRO A 149 27.20 31.64 31.44
N LYS A 150 26.43 32.64 30.98
CA LYS A 150 25.11 33.00 31.51
C LYS A 150 24.01 32.03 31.10
N ILE A 151 24.16 31.33 29.97
CA ILE A 151 23.27 30.23 29.59
C ILE A 151 23.59 28.99 30.43
N ILE A 152 24.87 28.67 30.61
CA ILE A 152 25.32 27.48 31.35
C ILE A 152 24.84 27.52 32.81
N ASN A 153 25.02 28.67 33.48
CA ASN A 153 24.57 28.85 34.86
C ASN A 153 23.05 29.13 35.00
N GLY A 154 22.30 29.15 33.90
CA GLY A 154 20.85 29.33 33.87
C GLY A 154 20.34 30.75 34.11
N THR A 155 21.22 31.76 34.22
CA THR A 155 20.82 33.18 34.30
C THR A 155 20.02 33.61 33.07
N TRP A 156 20.38 33.10 31.90
CA TRP A 156 19.71 33.31 30.62
C TRP A 156 19.20 31.98 30.05
N ARG A 157 18.02 32.01 29.43
CA ARG A 157 17.53 30.93 28.55
C ARG A 157 17.57 31.38 27.09
N THR A 158 17.65 30.42 26.18
CA THR A 158 17.70 30.66 24.73
C THR A 158 16.49 30.08 24.00
N CYS A 159 16.00 30.77 22.96
CA CYS A 159 15.02 30.24 21.99
C CYS A 159 15.52 30.40 20.53
N PHE A 160 14.93 29.66 19.59
CA PHE A 160 15.41 29.56 18.20
C PHE A 160 14.38 30.14 17.20
N GLY A 161 14.63 31.36 16.74
CA GLY A 161 13.74 32.14 15.88
C GLY A 161 13.86 31.81 14.40
N VAL A 162 13.26 30.70 13.95
CA VAL A 162 13.42 30.20 12.57
C VAL A 162 12.10 30.28 11.79
N THR A 163 11.12 29.47 12.18
CA THR A 163 9.84 29.23 11.49
C THR A 163 8.94 30.46 11.44
N GLU A 164 8.24 30.64 10.32
CA GLU A 164 7.26 31.72 10.09
C GLU A 164 5.91 31.13 9.66
N PRO A 165 4.77 31.84 9.83
CA PRO A 165 3.44 31.30 9.51
C PRO A 165 3.28 30.77 8.08
N ASN A 166 4.03 31.36 7.13
CA ASN A 166 4.03 30.96 5.73
C ASN A 166 5.34 30.26 5.29
N THR A 167 6.33 30.12 6.17
CA THR A 167 7.63 29.49 5.85
C THR A 167 8.13 28.59 6.99
N GLY A 168 7.73 27.32 6.93
CA GLY A 168 8.28 26.23 7.74
C GLY A 168 9.32 25.44 6.95
N LEU A 169 8.85 24.46 6.18
CA LEU A 169 9.66 23.58 5.35
C LEU A 169 10.42 24.34 4.25
N GLU A 170 9.81 25.39 3.68
CA GLU A 170 10.47 26.30 2.72
C GLU A 170 11.32 27.37 3.44
N THR A 171 12.18 26.98 4.38
CA THR A 171 12.98 27.91 5.21
C THR A 171 13.81 28.90 4.37
N LEU A 172 14.23 28.49 3.16
CA LEU A 172 14.96 29.34 2.21
C LEU A 172 14.14 30.54 1.66
N LYS A 173 12.81 30.54 1.81
CA LYS A 173 11.92 31.63 1.37
C LYS A 173 11.46 32.55 2.51
N LEU A 174 12.06 32.45 3.71
CA LEU A 174 11.66 33.25 4.87
C LEU A 174 11.68 34.76 4.56
N LYS A 175 10.72 35.46 5.16
CA LYS A 175 10.34 36.84 4.89
C LYS A 175 10.74 37.83 5.98
N THR A 176 11.07 37.37 7.20
CA THR A 176 11.61 38.27 8.24
C THR A 176 12.91 38.88 7.75
N THR A 177 12.96 40.19 7.57
CA THR A 177 14.15 40.91 7.10
C THR A 177 14.96 41.48 8.26
N ALA A 178 16.25 41.68 8.03
CA ALA A 178 17.14 42.47 8.88
C ALA A 178 17.84 43.51 7.98
N THR A 179 17.38 44.75 8.02
CA THR A 179 17.89 45.83 7.16
C THR A 179 18.94 46.64 7.91
N LYS A 180 20.19 46.61 7.44
CA LYS A 180 21.32 47.36 8.02
C LYS A 180 21.08 48.87 7.92
N ASN A 181 21.40 49.61 8.98
CA ASN A 181 21.25 51.06 9.00
C ASN A 181 22.35 51.76 8.16
N ALA A 182 22.20 53.06 7.93
CA ALA A 182 23.12 53.82 7.06
C ALA A 182 24.55 54.00 7.63
N SER A 183 24.77 53.80 8.93
CA SER A 183 26.11 53.85 9.55
C SER A 183 26.81 52.49 9.63
N GLY A 184 26.05 51.39 9.54
CA GLY A 184 26.52 50.01 9.70
C GLY A 184 26.40 49.46 11.13
N ASP A 185 26.07 50.30 12.13
CA ASP A 185 26.09 49.97 13.56
C ASP A 185 24.89 49.14 14.05
N SER A 186 23.77 49.11 13.31
CA SER A 186 22.56 48.38 13.70
C SER A 186 21.77 47.83 12.51
N TYR A 187 20.87 46.89 12.80
CA TYR A 187 19.85 46.39 11.88
C TYR A 187 18.45 46.70 12.41
N SER A 188 17.53 47.07 11.52
CA SER A 188 16.09 47.08 11.76
C SER A 188 15.51 45.73 11.36
N VAL A 189 14.90 44.99 12.31
CA VAL A 189 14.31 43.67 12.04
C VAL A 189 12.80 43.76 11.94
N THR A 190 12.23 43.26 10.84
CA THR A 190 10.78 43.27 10.59
C THR A 190 10.31 41.91 10.07
N GLY A 191 9.31 41.31 10.73
CA GLY A 191 8.72 40.03 10.35
C GLY A 191 7.93 39.34 11.47
N GLN A 192 7.57 38.08 11.27
CA GLN A 192 6.87 37.26 12.25
C GLN A 192 7.47 35.85 12.30
N LYS A 193 7.82 35.41 13.50
CA LYS A 193 8.16 34.02 13.80
C LYS A 193 7.01 33.33 14.52
N ILE A 194 6.92 32.00 14.42
CA ILE A 194 5.85 31.19 15.03
C ILE A 194 6.40 29.85 15.54
N TRP A 195 5.69 29.23 16.49
CA TRP A 195 6.11 28.01 17.19
C TRP A 195 7.40 28.17 18.00
N ILE A 196 7.71 29.39 18.46
CA ILE A 196 8.95 29.68 19.17
C ILE A 196 8.81 29.24 20.63
N THR A 197 9.37 28.07 20.94
CA THR A 197 9.45 27.47 22.28
C THR A 197 10.25 28.37 23.24
N CYS A 198 9.84 28.44 24.51
CA CYS A 198 10.52 29.19 25.58
C CYS A 198 10.61 30.73 25.41
N ALA A 199 9.97 31.38 24.43
CA ALA A 199 10.11 32.83 24.23
C ALA A 199 9.61 33.69 25.43
N GLN A 200 8.67 33.19 26.23
CA GLN A 200 8.18 33.88 27.44
C GLN A 200 9.17 33.82 28.61
N VAL A 201 10.25 33.03 28.50
CA VAL A 201 11.30 32.85 29.52
C VAL A 201 12.73 33.02 28.97
N ALA A 202 12.91 33.09 27.66
CA ALA A 202 14.19 33.34 27.01
C ALA A 202 14.65 34.80 27.16
N SER A 203 15.96 34.96 27.30
CA SER A 203 16.66 36.25 27.33
C SER A 203 17.32 36.55 25.98
N LYS A 204 17.85 35.52 25.31
CA LYS A 204 18.44 35.60 23.97
C LYS A 204 17.63 34.78 22.97
N MET A 205 17.42 35.31 21.77
CA MET A 205 16.95 34.58 20.61
C MET A 205 18.07 34.39 19.60
N ILE A 206 18.22 33.16 19.11
CA ILE A 206 19.06 32.83 17.96
C ILE A 206 18.16 32.91 16.72
N LEU A 207 18.21 34.03 16.01
CA LEU A 207 17.26 34.45 14.96
C LEU A 207 17.85 34.23 13.56
N LEU A 208 17.09 33.58 12.66
CA LEU A 208 17.39 33.54 11.23
C LEU A 208 16.51 34.57 10.48
N ALA A 209 17.15 35.56 9.87
CA ALA A 209 16.50 36.65 9.13
C ALA A 209 17.19 36.91 7.77
N ARG A 210 16.51 37.62 6.87
CA ARG A 210 16.95 37.93 5.51
C ARG A 210 17.64 39.29 5.45
N THR A 211 18.95 39.28 5.19
CA THR A 211 19.80 40.48 5.01
C THR A 211 19.96 40.88 3.54
N THR A 212 19.64 40.00 2.59
CA THR A 212 19.60 40.33 1.16
C THR A 212 18.39 39.67 0.49
N PRO A 213 17.61 40.38 -0.35
CA PRO A 213 16.47 39.83 -1.08
C PRO A 213 16.79 38.52 -1.82
N VAL A 214 15.80 37.62 -1.93
CA VAL A 214 16.02 36.30 -2.55
C VAL A 214 16.23 36.43 -4.07
N GLU A 215 15.77 37.53 -4.63
CA GLU A 215 15.89 37.98 -6.02
C GLU A 215 17.30 38.48 -6.37
N GLU A 216 18.06 38.97 -5.37
CA GLU A 216 19.40 39.55 -5.55
C GLU A 216 20.52 38.51 -5.39
N VAL A 217 20.22 37.34 -4.82
CA VAL A 217 21.21 36.28 -4.55
C VAL A 217 21.22 35.18 -5.62
N LYS A 218 22.43 34.76 -6.00
CA LYS A 218 22.65 33.70 -7.01
C LYS A 218 22.14 32.30 -6.60
N ARG A 219 21.85 32.10 -5.31
CA ARG A 219 21.30 30.87 -4.71
C ARG A 219 20.43 31.29 -3.52
N SER A 220 19.26 30.67 -3.36
CA SER A 220 18.35 30.92 -2.23
C SER A 220 18.90 30.50 -0.86
N THR A 221 19.99 29.73 -0.85
CA THR A 221 20.79 29.41 0.35
C THR A 221 21.62 30.59 0.88
N HIS A 222 21.79 31.65 0.10
CA HIS A 222 22.44 32.89 0.54
C HIS A 222 21.39 33.98 0.82
N GLY A 223 21.82 35.10 1.38
CA GLY A 223 20.94 36.24 1.69
C GLY A 223 20.24 36.14 3.04
N LEU A 224 20.49 35.05 3.77
CA LEU A 224 20.02 34.81 5.14
C LEU A 224 21.20 34.99 6.09
N SER A 225 20.97 35.61 7.25
CA SER A 225 21.96 35.81 8.30
C SER A 225 21.43 35.29 9.63
N MET A 226 22.36 34.87 10.50
CA MET A 226 22.08 34.41 11.85
C MET A 226 22.41 35.52 12.84
N PHE A 227 21.56 35.75 13.83
CA PHE A 227 21.78 36.77 14.86
C PHE A 227 21.54 36.20 16.27
N CYS A 228 22.35 36.62 17.25
CA CYS A 228 22.09 36.38 18.68
C CYS A 228 21.58 37.69 19.30
N ILE A 229 20.26 37.81 19.40
CA ILE A 229 19.58 39.05 19.80
C ILE A 229 19.01 38.95 21.22
N ASP A 230 18.92 40.07 21.92
CA ASP A 230 18.17 40.16 23.18
C ASP A 230 16.66 40.24 22.93
N LEU A 231 15.88 39.60 23.79
CA LEU A 231 14.41 39.71 23.85
C LEU A 231 13.97 40.70 24.95
N ASP A 232 14.30 41.97 24.75
CA ASP A 232 13.92 43.05 25.66
C ASP A 232 12.44 43.44 25.46
N ARG A 233 11.61 43.13 26.46
CA ARG A 233 10.16 43.39 26.46
C ARG A 233 9.80 44.85 26.79
N ALA A 234 10.76 45.66 27.24
CA ALA A 234 10.58 47.10 27.39
C ALA A 234 10.86 47.87 26.09
N LYS A 235 11.46 47.20 25.10
CA LYS A 235 11.90 47.81 23.84
C LYS A 235 10.79 47.78 22.79
N PRO A 236 10.52 48.91 22.09
CA PRO A 236 9.49 48.96 21.06
C PRO A 236 9.83 48.04 19.88
N GLY A 237 8.79 47.51 19.24
CA GLY A 237 8.91 46.63 18.08
C GLY A 237 8.90 45.12 18.38
N LEU A 238 8.69 44.70 19.63
CA LEU A 238 8.57 43.29 20.02
C LEU A 238 7.19 43.00 20.65
N ASP A 239 6.45 42.03 20.10
CA ASP A 239 5.23 41.44 20.70
C ASP A 239 5.34 39.90 20.67
N MET A 240 4.86 39.22 21.71
CA MET A 240 5.02 37.78 21.90
C MET A 240 3.77 37.12 22.50
N ARG A 241 3.12 36.23 21.74
CA ARG A 241 1.80 35.67 22.07
C ARG A 241 1.88 34.15 22.27
N LYS A 242 1.46 33.66 23.43
CA LYS A 242 1.48 32.23 23.79
C LYS A 242 0.43 31.45 23.00
N ILE A 243 0.86 30.40 22.32
CA ILE A 243 0.02 29.44 21.58
C ILE A 243 -0.37 28.29 22.52
N LYS A 244 -1.66 27.96 22.60
CA LYS A 244 -2.14 26.78 23.34
C LYS A 244 -1.86 25.49 22.56
N LYS A 245 -1.42 24.44 23.26
CA LYS A 245 -0.92 23.19 22.65
C LYS A 245 -1.65 21.94 23.12
N MET A 246 -1.60 20.89 22.28
CA MET A 246 -2.09 19.55 22.60
C MET A 246 -1.29 18.90 23.73
N GLY A 247 0.04 18.78 23.57
CA GLY A 247 0.98 18.29 24.58
C GLY A 247 2.10 19.30 24.87
N GLY A 248 2.91 19.03 25.90
CA GLY A 248 4.02 19.90 26.30
C GLY A 248 3.55 21.28 26.76
N ARG A 249 2.45 21.35 27.54
CA ARG A 249 1.82 22.61 27.92
C ARG A 249 2.58 23.39 28.99
N ALA A 250 3.40 22.68 29.77
CA ALA A 250 4.29 23.25 30.79
C ALA A 250 5.24 24.32 30.22
N VAL A 251 5.77 24.09 29.02
CA VAL A 251 6.67 25.02 28.33
C VAL A 251 5.87 25.82 27.31
N ASP A 252 6.11 27.11 27.21
CA ASP A 252 5.44 27.98 26.24
C ASP A 252 5.94 27.75 24.80
N ALA A 253 5.07 28.02 23.82
CA ALA A 253 5.43 28.17 22.40
C ALA A 253 4.66 29.36 21.84
N ASN A 254 5.26 30.15 20.95
CA ASN A 254 4.79 31.51 20.70
C ASN A 254 4.76 31.92 19.24
N GLU A 255 3.86 32.86 18.92
CA GLU A 255 4.09 33.85 17.87
C GLU A 255 5.02 34.94 18.43
N VAL A 256 5.99 35.39 17.62
CA VAL A 256 6.87 36.52 17.94
C VAL A 256 6.84 37.48 16.77
N PHE A 257 6.34 38.69 17.00
CA PHE A 257 6.25 39.76 16.03
C PHE A 257 7.41 40.73 16.24
N LEU A 258 8.08 41.06 15.15
CA LEU A 258 9.18 42.01 15.10
C LEU A 258 8.77 43.13 14.13
N ASP A 259 8.61 44.35 14.61
CA ASP A 259 8.28 45.52 13.79
C ASP A 259 9.35 46.59 14.01
N ASN A 260 10.25 46.71 13.02
CA ASN A 260 11.41 47.62 13.07
C ASN A 260 12.22 47.48 14.37
N TYR A 261 12.33 46.25 14.89
CA TYR A 261 13.03 45.95 16.13
C TYR A 261 14.54 46.15 15.93
N GLN A 262 15.09 47.19 16.56
CA GLN A 262 16.48 47.57 16.38
C GLN A 262 17.43 46.62 17.11
N ILE A 263 18.37 45.99 16.40
CA ILE A 263 19.43 45.16 16.99
C ILE A 263 20.82 45.72 16.66
N PRO A 264 21.78 45.72 17.59
CA PRO A 264 23.17 46.09 17.30
C PRO A 264 23.80 45.20 16.23
N ALA A 265 24.67 45.74 15.38
CA ALA A 265 25.30 44.96 14.30
C ALA A 265 26.23 43.85 14.81
N ASN A 266 26.80 44.00 16.01
CA ASN A 266 27.57 42.96 16.69
C ASN A 266 26.71 41.80 17.24
N THR A 267 25.40 41.75 16.95
CA THR A 267 24.57 40.55 17.17
C THR A 267 24.67 39.53 16.03
N LEU A 268 25.25 39.90 14.88
CA LEU A 268 25.48 38.99 13.74
C LEU A 268 26.41 37.83 14.15
N VAL A 269 26.01 36.59 13.87
CA VAL A 269 26.77 35.37 14.17
C VAL A 269 27.38 34.85 12.87
N GLY A 270 28.71 34.84 12.80
CA GLY A 270 29.47 34.52 11.59
C GLY A 270 29.33 35.59 10.50
N GLU A 271 29.48 35.17 9.24
CA GLU A 271 29.44 36.07 8.09
C GLU A 271 28.00 36.42 7.65
N GLU A 272 27.83 37.67 7.22
CA GLU A 272 26.58 38.15 6.62
C GLU A 272 26.26 37.34 5.35
N ASN A 273 24.98 36.98 5.18
CA ASN A 273 24.44 36.16 4.10
C ASN A 273 24.79 34.64 4.09
N GLU A 274 25.59 34.13 5.04
CA GLU A 274 25.92 32.70 5.20
C GLU A 274 25.05 31.95 6.24
N GLY A 275 24.00 32.60 6.78
CA GLY A 275 23.16 32.12 7.87
C GLY A 275 22.52 30.72 7.66
N PHE A 276 22.22 30.31 6.43
CA PHE A 276 21.70 28.97 6.14
C PHE A 276 22.76 27.85 6.29
N LYS A 277 24.03 28.15 6.09
CA LYS A 277 25.13 27.21 6.37
C LYS A 277 25.39 27.11 7.87
N ILE A 278 25.28 28.24 8.56
CA ILE A 278 25.45 28.37 10.01
C ILE A 278 24.34 27.65 10.78
N ILE A 279 23.07 27.82 10.39
CA ILE A 279 21.91 27.22 11.10
C ILE A 279 21.92 25.69 11.11
N LEU A 280 22.46 25.05 10.06
CA LEU A 280 22.47 23.58 9.95
C LEU A 280 23.27 22.91 11.07
N HIS A 281 24.22 23.60 11.71
CA HIS A 281 24.88 23.09 12.91
C HIS A 281 23.92 22.97 14.10
N GLY A 282 22.99 23.90 14.26
CA GLY A 282 21.91 23.81 15.24
C GLY A 282 20.87 22.77 14.87
N MET A 283 20.38 22.77 13.62
CA MET A 283 19.31 21.84 13.18
C MET A 283 19.75 20.37 13.17
N ASN A 284 21.01 20.05 12.86
CA ASN A 284 21.51 18.67 12.93
C ASN A 284 21.71 18.20 14.38
N ALA A 285 22.10 19.10 15.29
CA ALA A 285 22.12 18.81 16.73
C ALA A 285 20.69 18.62 17.28
N GLU A 286 19.76 19.54 16.96
CA GLU A 286 18.33 19.47 17.31
C GLU A 286 17.72 18.10 16.95
N ARG A 287 17.98 17.61 15.73
CA ARG A 287 17.54 16.27 15.27
C ARG A 287 18.11 15.13 16.12
N CYS A 288 19.38 15.21 16.54
CA CYS A 288 20.01 14.18 17.40
C CYS A 288 19.47 14.21 18.83
N LEU A 289 19.19 15.40 19.38
CA LEU A 289 18.57 15.54 20.70
C LEU A 289 17.12 15.01 20.64
N LEU A 290 16.32 15.50 19.70
CA LEU A 290 14.90 15.16 19.53
C LEU A 290 14.67 13.66 19.26
N ALA A 291 15.62 12.98 18.62
CA ALA A 291 15.61 11.53 18.50
C ALA A 291 15.78 10.82 19.85
N GLY A 292 16.72 11.27 20.69
CA GLY A 292 16.88 10.79 22.07
C GLY A 292 15.65 11.10 22.94
N GLU A 293 15.10 12.31 22.81
CA GLU A 293 13.87 12.72 23.49
C GLU A 293 12.71 11.77 23.18
N ALA A 294 12.49 11.47 21.90
CA ALA A 294 11.47 10.53 21.46
C ALA A 294 11.71 9.10 21.99
N LEU A 295 12.94 8.59 21.88
CA LEU A 295 13.30 7.26 22.43
C LEU A 295 12.93 7.15 23.91
N GLY A 296 13.35 8.11 24.73
CA GLY A 296 13.11 8.08 26.17
C GLY A 296 11.62 8.14 26.51
N LEU A 297 10.84 8.94 25.79
CA LEU A 297 9.38 8.98 25.91
C LEU A 297 8.74 7.62 25.58
N GLY A 298 9.21 6.96 24.51
CA GLY A 298 8.77 5.62 24.13
C GLY A 298 9.08 4.56 25.19
N TYR A 299 10.29 4.58 25.76
CA TYR A 299 10.63 3.68 26.87
C TYR A 299 9.79 3.95 28.14
N ALA A 300 9.51 5.22 28.46
CA ALA A 300 8.65 5.58 29.61
C ALA A 300 7.20 5.10 29.42
N ALA A 301 6.65 5.21 28.20
CA ALA A 301 5.33 4.69 27.87
C ALA A 301 5.29 3.15 27.95
N LEU A 302 6.28 2.49 27.35
CA LEU A 302 6.42 1.03 27.38
C LEU A 302 6.59 0.47 28.80
N GLU A 303 7.31 1.16 29.68
CA GLU A 303 7.48 0.77 31.08
C GLU A 303 6.15 0.84 31.85
N ARG A 304 5.36 1.91 31.67
CA ARG A 304 4.03 2.01 32.31
C ARG A 304 3.03 1.01 31.75
N ALA A 305 3.08 0.74 30.44
CA ALA A 305 2.29 -0.32 29.81
C ALA A 305 2.65 -1.70 30.38
N THR A 306 3.94 -2.00 30.47
CA THR A 306 4.46 -3.28 30.97
C THR A 306 4.14 -3.48 32.44
N GLN A 307 4.30 -2.45 33.28
CA GLN A 307 3.91 -2.51 34.69
C GLN A 307 2.41 -2.79 34.83
N TYR A 308 1.56 -1.97 34.20
CA TYR A 308 0.10 -2.16 34.26
C TYR A 308 -0.32 -3.53 33.73
N ALA A 309 0.33 -4.06 32.68
CA ALA A 309 0.04 -5.37 32.14
C ALA A 309 0.37 -6.54 33.11
N ASN A 310 1.36 -6.36 33.99
CA ASN A 310 1.69 -7.33 35.04
C ASN A 310 0.77 -7.21 36.26
N ASP A 311 0.34 -6.00 36.61
CA ASP A 311 -0.48 -5.74 37.80
C ASP A 311 -2.00 -5.93 37.54
N ARG A 312 -2.48 -5.63 36.32
CA ARG A 312 -3.91 -5.68 35.97
C ARG A 312 -4.36 -7.11 35.66
N VAL A 313 -5.27 -7.63 36.50
CA VAL A 313 -5.93 -8.92 36.29
C VAL A 313 -7.25 -8.76 35.52
N VAL A 314 -7.46 -9.56 34.48
CA VAL A 314 -8.74 -9.75 33.77
C VAL A 314 -8.83 -11.23 33.35
N PHE A 315 -10.04 -11.82 33.36
CA PHE A 315 -10.26 -13.26 33.10
C PHE A 315 -9.38 -14.18 33.97
N GLY A 316 -9.15 -13.79 35.23
CA GLY A 316 -8.45 -14.60 36.23
C GLY A 316 -6.91 -14.55 36.19
N ARG A 317 -6.29 -13.84 35.23
CA ARG A 317 -4.82 -13.70 35.16
C ARG A 317 -4.36 -12.27 34.80
N PRO A 318 -3.08 -11.90 35.06
CA PRO A 318 -2.49 -10.68 34.53
C PRO A 318 -2.61 -10.56 33.01
N ILE A 319 -3.02 -9.39 32.50
CA ILE A 319 -3.27 -9.20 31.06
C ILE A 319 -2.01 -9.35 30.19
N GLY A 320 -0.82 -9.14 30.77
CA GLY A 320 0.48 -9.39 30.11
C GLY A 320 0.74 -10.87 29.78
N GLN A 321 -0.08 -11.81 30.26
CA GLN A 321 -0.06 -13.21 29.83
C GLN A 321 -0.88 -13.45 28.54
N ASN A 322 -1.57 -12.45 28.01
CA ASN A 322 -2.32 -12.53 26.76
C ASN A 322 -1.43 -12.09 25.59
N GLN A 323 -1.34 -12.90 24.53
CA GLN A 323 -0.46 -12.63 23.38
C GLN A 323 -0.79 -11.30 22.69
N GLY A 324 -2.07 -10.93 22.56
CA GLY A 324 -2.51 -9.63 22.04
C GLY A 324 -2.12 -8.40 22.89
N ILE A 325 -1.51 -8.59 24.06
CA ILE A 325 -0.83 -7.52 24.83
C ILE A 325 0.69 -7.72 24.77
N ALA A 326 1.17 -8.96 24.95
CA ALA A 326 2.60 -9.25 24.99
C ALA A 326 3.32 -8.99 23.65
N HIS A 327 2.74 -9.40 22.51
CA HIS A 327 3.39 -9.25 21.20
C HIS A 327 3.46 -7.77 20.75
N PRO A 328 2.40 -6.94 20.85
CA PRO A 328 2.49 -5.53 20.47
C PRO A 328 3.44 -4.70 21.35
N LEU A 329 3.62 -5.05 22.62
CA LEU A 329 4.62 -4.41 23.49
C LEU A 329 6.05 -4.87 23.14
N ALA A 330 6.24 -6.13 22.74
CA ALA A 330 7.53 -6.63 22.25
C ALA A 330 7.92 -6.00 20.89
N ASP A 331 6.97 -5.83 19.97
CA ASP A 331 7.17 -5.10 18.71
C ASP A 331 7.58 -3.64 18.98
N ALA A 332 6.83 -2.92 19.82
CA ALA A 332 7.20 -1.56 20.23
C ALA A 332 8.61 -1.47 20.84
N TYR A 333 9.02 -2.46 21.64
CA TYR A 333 10.38 -2.55 22.18
C TYR A 333 11.44 -2.74 21.09
N MET A 334 11.23 -3.68 20.15
CA MET A 334 12.18 -3.94 19.06
C MET A 334 12.36 -2.71 18.16
N ASN A 335 11.29 -1.98 17.86
CA ASN A 335 11.35 -0.75 17.08
C ASN A 335 12.10 0.37 17.81
N LEU A 336 11.94 0.52 19.13
CA LEU A 336 12.72 1.46 19.95
C LEU A 336 14.21 1.09 19.99
N GLU A 337 14.55 -0.19 20.12
CA GLU A 337 15.94 -0.67 20.10
C GLU A 337 16.61 -0.46 18.73
N ALA A 338 15.87 -0.65 17.62
CA ALA A 338 16.36 -0.33 16.28
C ALA A 338 16.61 1.19 16.11
N ALA A 339 15.66 2.03 16.55
CA ALA A 339 15.80 3.48 16.52
C ALA A 339 16.93 3.99 17.45
N LYS A 340 17.22 3.29 18.55
CA LYS A 340 18.38 3.54 19.45
C LYS A 340 19.69 3.46 18.68
N LEU A 341 19.89 2.40 17.88
CA LEU A 341 21.10 2.24 17.07
C LEU A 341 21.28 3.37 16.06
N ALA A 342 20.21 3.75 15.34
CA ALA A 342 20.25 4.87 14.38
C ALA A 342 20.57 6.21 15.08
N THR A 343 19.97 6.46 16.24
CA THR A 343 20.12 7.70 17.01
C THR A 343 21.55 7.90 17.51
N TYR A 344 22.13 6.90 18.16
CA TYR A 344 23.51 7.00 18.65
C TYR A 344 24.55 6.80 17.55
N HIS A 345 24.19 6.28 16.37
CA HIS A 345 25.03 6.42 15.17
C HIS A 345 25.08 7.89 14.70
N ALA A 346 23.92 8.53 14.50
CA ALA A 346 23.83 9.90 14.01
C ALA A 346 24.54 10.91 14.93
N ALA A 347 24.34 10.82 16.25
CA ALA A 347 24.98 11.72 17.20
C ALA A 347 26.51 11.58 17.22
N ARG A 348 27.04 10.34 17.24
CA ARG A 348 28.50 10.10 17.13
C ARG A 348 29.07 10.56 15.78
N LEU A 349 28.31 10.42 14.68
CA LEU A 349 28.71 10.92 13.36
C LEU A 349 28.75 12.46 13.31
N TYR A 350 27.82 13.14 14.00
CA TYR A 350 27.86 14.59 14.18
C TYR A 350 29.14 15.02 14.92
N ASP A 351 29.43 14.44 16.09
CA ASP A 351 30.60 14.84 16.87
C ASP A 351 31.92 14.51 16.17
N ALA A 352 32.03 13.34 15.53
CA ALA A 352 33.20 12.99 14.73
C ALA A 352 33.43 13.99 13.58
N SER A 353 32.36 14.49 12.93
CA SER A 353 32.47 15.51 11.86
C SER A 353 32.98 16.88 12.33
N ARG A 354 33.13 17.10 13.65
CA ARG A 354 33.77 18.30 14.21
C ARG A 354 35.30 18.26 14.09
N THR A 355 35.88 17.06 14.02
CA THR A 355 37.34 16.82 13.99
C THR A 355 37.82 16.11 12.73
N ASP A 356 37.01 15.23 12.14
CA ASP A 356 37.33 14.48 10.93
C ASP A 356 36.71 15.15 9.70
N SER A 357 37.56 15.80 8.90
CA SER A 357 37.16 16.48 7.66
C SER A 357 36.80 15.54 6.50
N SER A 358 36.99 14.23 6.63
CA SER A 358 36.53 13.25 5.64
C SER A 358 35.02 12.99 5.73
N ILE A 359 34.41 13.26 6.90
CA ILE A 359 32.97 13.07 7.13
C ILE A 359 32.20 14.21 6.48
N ALA A 360 31.65 13.94 5.29
CA ALA A 360 30.84 14.91 4.56
C ALA A 360 29.60 15.34 5.37
N PHE A 361 29.45 16.65 5.60
CA PHE A 361 28.37 17.23 6.40
C PHE A 361 26.95 16.91 5.88
N HIS A 362 26.83 16.59 4.59
CA HIS A 362 25.59 16.04 4.01
C HIS A 362 25.21 14.69 4.64
N SER A 363 26.17 13.77 4.79
CA SER A 363 25.96 12.44 5.38
C SER A 363 25.55 12.53 6.85
N VAL A 364 26.10 13.51 7.59
CA VAL A 364 25.63 13.87 8.94
C VAL A 364 24.17 14.28 8.91
N GLY A 365 23.78 15.17 7.99
CA GLY A 365 22.38 15.62 7.83
C GLY A 365 21.41 14.48 7.48
N VAL A 366 21.83 13.53 6.64
CA VAL A 366 21.05 12.31 6.33
C VAL A 366 20.86 11.47 7.59
N ALA A 367 21.96 11.11 8.29
CA ALA A 367 21.89 10.30 9.50
C ALA A 367 21.01 10.95 10.60
N CYS A 368 21.15 12.26 10.81
CA CYS A 368 20.33 13.02 11.77
C CYS A 368 18.82 12.97 11.42
N ASN A 369 18.47 13.12 10.14
CA ASN A 369 17.08 13.03 9.70
C ASN A 369 16.51 11.62 9.88
N SER A 370 17.25 10.58 9.47
CA SER A 370 16.81 9.18 9.60
C SER A 370 16.66 8.75 11.06
N ALA A 371 17.59 9.13 11.93
CA ALA A 371 17.51 8.89 13.37
C ALA A 371 16.24 9.49 13.99
N LYS A 372 16.00 10.79 13.76
CA LYS A 372 14.81 11.51 14.22
C LYS A 372 13.54 10.84 13.72
N TYR A 373 13.46 10.48 12.44
CA TYR A 373 12.29 9.83 11.85
C TYR A 373 11.99 8.50 12.56
N LEU A 374 12.97 7.59 12.63
CA LEU A 374 12.79 6.26 13.21
C LEU A 374 12.42 6.33 14.69
N ALA A 375 13.06 7.21 15.46
CA ALA A 375 12.76 7.41 16.87
C ALA A 375 11.35 7.99 17.10
N ALA A 376 10.90 8.92 16.27
CA ALA A 376 9.57 9.53 16.39
C ALA A 376 8.43 8.55 16.07
N GLU A 377 8.59 7.69 15.05
CA GLU A 377 7.61 6.65 14.72
C GLU A 377 7.58 5.55 15.81
N ALA A 378 8.76 5.02 16.22
CA ALA A 378 8.84 4.01 17.27
C ALA A 378 8.28 4.50 18.62
N ALA A 379 8.54 5.75 18.99
CA ALA A 379 7.98 6.38 20.19
C ALA A 379 6.46 6.54 20.12
N PHE A 380 5.91 6.89 18.95
CA PHE A 380 4.47 6.97 18.74
C PHE A 380 3.80 5.61 18.91
N THR A 381 4.33 4.56 18.26
CA THR A 381 3.83 3.18 18.43
C THR A 381 3.88 2.76 19.90
N ALA A 382 4.99 3.00 20.61
CA ALA A 382 5.09 2.70 22.04
C ALA A 382 4.05 3.45 22.90
N CYS A 383 3.79 4.73 22.63
CA CYS A 383 2.77 5.51 23.33
C CYS A 383 1.34 5.03 23.03
N GLU A 384 1.04 4.70 21.77
CA GLU A 384 -0.25 4.16 21.35
C GLU A 384 -0.51 2.79 21.98
N ARG A 385 0.44 1.85 21.89
CA ARG A 385 0.32 0.53 22.54
C ARG A 385 0.20 0.66 24.06
N ALA A 386 0.82 1.67 24.68
CA ALA A 386 0.68 1.92 26.12
C ALA A 386 -0.74 2.37 26.49
N VAL A 387 -1.30 3.35 25.78
CA VAL A 387 -2.69 3.80 25.98
C VAL A 387 -3.67 2.64 25.79
N LEU A 388 -3.52 1.86 24.72
CA LEU A 388 -4.37 0.69 24.44
C LEU A 388 -4.23 -0.41 25.52
N THR A 389 -3.04 -0.66 26.05
CA THR A 389 -2.79 -1.64 27.12
C THR A 389 -3.48 -1.25 28.43
N LEU A 390 -3.55 0.04 28.74
CA LEU A 390 -4.28 0.55 29.91
C LEU A 390 -5.80 0.60 29.68
N GLY A 391 -6.27 0.51 28.44
CA GLY A 391 -7.68 0.59 28.07
C GLY A 391 -8.28 1.94 28.48
N GLY A 392 -9.45 1.93 29.13
CA GLY A 392 -10.10 3.15 29.61
C GLY A 392 -9.25 3.98 30.58
N MET A 393 -8.32 3.36 31.31
CA MET A 393 -7.37 4.08 32.17
C MET A 393 -6.29 4.83 31.35
N GLY A 394 -5.97 4.35 30.15
CA GLY A 394 -5.01 5.01 29.25
C GLY A 394 -5.51 6.33 28.65
N TYR A 395 -6.78 6.67 28.86
CA TYR A 395 -7.40 7.93 28.47
C TYR A 395 -7.58 8.91 29.64
N ALA A 396 -7.32 8.48 30.88
CA ALA A 396 -7.50 9.32 32.07
C ALA A 396 -6.22 10.06 32.43
N MET A 397 -6.30 11.39 32.67
CA MET A 397 -5.16 12.28 32.92
C MET A 397 -4.35 11.97 34.20
N GLU A 398 -4.81 11.05 35.04
CA GLU A 398 -4.06 10.53 36.18
C GLU A 398 -2.99 9.49 35.76
N TYR A 399 -3.16 8.85 34.59
CA TYR A 399 -2.20 7.92 34.00
C TYR A 399 -1.38 8.61 32.90
N ASP A 400 -0.07 8.75 33.12
CA ASP A 400 0.82 9.57 32.27
C ASP A 400 0.87 9.20 30.77
N VAL A 401 0.42 8.00 30.40
CA VAL A 401 0.46 7.51 29.01
C VAL A 401 -0.37 8.37 28.06
N GLU A 402 -1.45 9.02 28.53
CA GLU A 402 -2.23 9.96 27.70
C GLU A 402 -1.38 11.20 27.35
N ARG A 403 -0.66 11.73 28.35
CA ARG A 403 0.25 12.87 28.15
C ARG A 403 1.42 12.49 27.24
N TYR A 404 1.99 11.30 27.40
CA TYR A 404 3.04 10.81 26.50
C TYR A 404 2.54 10.70 25.05
N LEU A 405 1.31 10.20 24.82
CA LEU A 405 0.70 10.15 23.48
C LEU A 405 0.42 11.56 22.91
N ARG A 406 0.00 12.53 23.73
CA ARG A 406 -0.12 13.94 23.31
C ARG A 406 1.23 14.58 22.97
N GLU A 407 2.29 14.21 23.68
CA GLU A 407 3.63 14.76 23.53
C GLU A 407 4.42 14.14 22.36
N CYS A 408 4.26 12.83 22.09
CA CYS A 408 5.02 12.11 21.06
C CYS A 408 4.75 12.58 19.62
N LEU A 409 3.67 13.33 19.40
CA LEU A 409 3.36 13.95 18.10
C LEU A 409 4.35 15.07 17.74
N VAL A 410 4.96 15.75 18.71
CA VAL A 410 5.91 16.85 18.42
C VAL A 410 7.17 16.34 17.69
N PRO A 411 7.84 15.25 18.14
CA PRO A 411 8.87 14.57 17.36
C PRO A 411 8.48 14.12 15.95
N ARG A 412 7.20 13.88 15.65
CA ARG A 412 6.76 13.57 14.26
C ARG A 412 6.66 14.83 13.38
N ILE A 413 6.34 15.99 13.97
CA ILE A 413 6.08 17.24 13.25
C ILE A 413 7.33 18.12 13.07
N ALA A 414 8.09 18.37 14.14
CA ALA A 414 9.26 19.26 14.11
C ALA A 414 10.59 18.48 14.08
N PRO A 415 11.71 19.04 13.58
CA PRO A 415 11.83 20.24 12.75
C PRO A 415 11.55 19.99 11.25
N ALA A 416 11.05 18.80 10.90
CA ALA A 416 10.61 18.45 9.54
C ALA A 416 9.43 17.47 9.58
N PHE A 417 8.46 17.67 8.68
CA PHE A 417 7.14 17.03 8.64
C PHE A 417 6.93 16.22 7.36
N GLN A 418 6.13 15.15 7.43
CA GLN A 418 6.03 14.10 6.40
C GLN A 418 5.22 14.46 5.13
N LEU A 419 4.31 15.43 5.18
CA LEU A 419 3.12 15.45 4.29
C LEU A 419 3.06 16.58 3.24
N HIS A 420 4.13 17.35 2.99
CA HIS A 420 4.06 18.55 2.12
C HIS A 420 5.08 18.61 0.97
N ASN A 421 5.93 17.59 0.77
CA ASN A 421 6.95 17.59 -0.30
C ASN A 421 6.40 17.16 -1.69
N VAL A 422 5.12 17.41 -1.99
CA VAL A 422 4.44 16.93 -3.22
C VAL A 422 3.74 18.07 -3.97
N ALA A 423 4.52 19.05 -4.48
CA ALA A 423 4.03 20.04 -5.45
C ALA A 423 5.14 20.86 -6.15
N THR A 424 5.53 20.49 -7.37
CA THR A 424 5.95 21.46 -8.43
C THR A 424 5.64 20.89 -9.82
N PRO A 425 4.78 21.53 -10.64
CA PRO A 425 4.45 21.05 -11.99
C PRO A 425 5.45 21.54 -13.06
N ARG A 426 5.61 20.77 -14.14
CA ARG A 426 6.11 21.24 -15.45
C ARG A 426 5.51 20.42 -16.61
N ASP A 427 5.21 21.14 -17.69
CA ASP A 427 4.45 20.69 -18.85
C ASP A 427 5.35 20.26 -20.05
N PRO A 428 4.78 19.61 -21.10
CA PRO A 428 5.51 18.67 -21.96
C PRO A 428 5.96 19.21 -23.33
N ILE A 429 6.66 18.35 -24.09
CA ILE A 429 6.89 18.43 -25.55
C ILE A 429 6.66 17.02 -26.14
N MET A 430 6.38 16.91 -27.44
CA MET A 430 5.75 15.74 -28.10
C MET A 430 6.47 15.25 -29.37
N ASP A 431 5.76 14.38 -30.12
CA ASP A 431 5.92 13.96 -31.54
C ASP A 431 6.89 12.78 -31.81
N ALA A 432 6.60 11.82 -32.70
CA ALA A 432 5.34 11.37 -33.31
C ALA A 432 5.47 9.91 -33.87
N ILE A 433 4.34 9.29 -34.24
CA ILE A 433 4.15 7.90 -34.73
C ILE A 433 3.81 7.95 -36.25
N PRO A 434 3.98 6.89 -37.10
CA PRO A 434 4.16 5.45 -36.83
C PRO A 434 5.37 4.76 -37.49
N GLY A 435 5.56 3.47 -37.17
CA GLY A 435 6.41 2.54 -37.92
C GLY A 435 5.62 1.62 -38.86
N GLY A 436 6.28 1.12 -39.89
CA GLY A 436 5.83 0.01 -40.75
C GLY A 436 7.04 -0.75 -41.26
N ALA A 437 6.93 -2.07 -41.43
CA ALA A 437 8.01 -2.88 -41.99
C ALA A 437 7.99 -2.75 -43.52
N MET A 438 9.03 -2.12 -44.09
CA MET A 438 9.23 -2.14 -45.55
C MET A 438 9.86 -3.48 -45.96
N GLN A 439 9.17 -4.19 -46.84
CA GLN A 439 9.77 -5.20 -47.72
C GLN A 439 10.40 -4.49 -48.93
N ASP A 440 11.46 -5.05 -49.48
CA ASP A 440 12.09 -4.54 -50.71
C ASP A 440 11.12 -4.63 -51.91
N VAL A 441 10.90 -3.50 -52.60
CA VAL A 441 10.29 -3.46 -53.94
C VAL A 441 11.08 -2.51 -54.82
N VAL A 442 11.30 -2.91 -56.07
CA VAL A 442 12.27 -2.30 -57.00
C VAL A 442 11.67 -1.19 -57.86
N GLY A 443 12.39 -0.06 -57.98
CA GLY A 443 12.48 0.73 -59.21
C GLY A 443 11.70 2.04 -59.28
N GLY A 444 12.26 3.03 -59.99
CA GLY A 444 11.62 4.29 -60.36
C GLY A 444 12.56 5.51 -60.35
N ASN A 445 12.92 6.03 -61.53
CA ASN A 445 13.73 7.25 -61.67
C ASN A 445 12.90 8.51 -61.34
N SER A 446 13.54 9.58 -60.82
CA SER A 446 13.75 10.87 -61.55
C SER A 446 14.36 12.00 -60.70
N GLU A 447 15.38 12.64 -61.29
CA GLU A 447 15.66 14.10 -61.43
C GLU A 447 14.52 15.09 -61.06
N VAL A 448 14.67 16.37 -60.65
CA VAL A 448 15.74 17.42 -60.55
C VAL A 448 15.44 18.30 -59.29
N GLY A 449 16.29 19.10 -58.61
CA GLY A 449 17.74 19.41 -58.67
C GLY A 449 18.07 20.93 -58.59
N HIS A 450 19.00 21.35 -57.70
CA HIS A 450 19.56 22.73 -57.51
C HIS A 450 18.59 23.86 -57.04
N LYS A 451 18.94 24.76 -56.10
CA LYS A 451 20.04 25.77 -56.17
C LYS A 451 20.31 26.48 -54.81
N GLU A 452 21.34 27.33 -54.77
CA GLU A 452 21.82 28.09 -53.59
C GLU A 452 21.42 29.60 -53.62
N ALA A 453 21.73 30.31 -52.52
CA ALA A 453 22.46 31.59 -52.46
C ALA A 453 21.77 32.87 -51.87
N VAL A 454 22.38 33.34 -50.75
CA VAL A 454 22.79 34.75 -50.46
C VAL A 454 21.76 35.75 -49.86
N GLU A 455 22.32 36.70 -49.09
CA GLU A 455 21.70 37.63 -48.14
C GLU A 455 21.32 39.00 -48.74
N THR A 456 20.40 39.72 -48.08
CA THR A 456 20.52 41.12 -47.59
C THR A 456 19.19 41.57 -46.94
N GLY A 457 19.13 42.67 -46.18
CA GLY A 457 17.84 43.11 -45.60
C GLY A 457 17.83 44.40 -44.77
N ALA A 458 16.63 44.86 -44.39
CA ALA A 458 16.40 45.98 -43.46
C ALA A 458 15.00 45.97 -42.79
N ARG A 459 15.00 46.13 -41.45
CA ARG A 459 14.06 46.78 -40.49
C ARG A 459 12.74 47.46 -40.97
N PRO A 460 11.76 47.77 -40.06
CA PRO A 460 11.42 47.31 -38.68
C PRO A 460 9.87 47.03 -38.55
N PRO A 461 9.13 47.15 -37.40
CA PRO A 461 9.48 47.28 -35.96
C PRO A 461 8.73 46.34 -34.97
N CYS A 462 9.19 46.38 -33.70
CA CYS A 462 8.49 46.08 -32.43
C CYS A 462 8.04 44.63 -32.11
N GLY A 463 8.52 44.13 -30.96
CA GLY A 463 8.11 42.85 -30.35
C GLY A 463 9.03 42.50 -29.16
N THR A 464 8.47 42.11 -28.01
CA THR A 464 9.23 41.83 -26.79
C THR A 464 9.86 40.42 -26.81
N GLY A 465 11.18 40.33 -26.62
CA GLY A 465 11.90 39.04 -26.66
C GLY A 465 13.00 38.92 -25.60
N SER A 466 12.76 38.13 -24.55
CA SER A 466 13.76 37.82 -23.54
C SER A 466 14.73 36.73 -24.03
N ARG A 467 16.03 37.03 -24.10
CA ARG A 467 17.06 36.05 -24.48
C ARG A 467 17.33 35.07 -23.35
N ARG A 468 16.73 33.87 -23.42
CA ARG A 468 17.16 32.72 -22.60
C ARG A 468 18.63 32.42 -22.87
N ARG A 469 19.47 32.58 -21.85
CA ARG A 469 20.85 32.09 -21.83
C ARG A 469 20.81 30.57 -21.65
N THR A 470 21.39 29.81 -22.56
CA THR A 470 21.46 28.35 -22.46
C THR A 470 22.36 27.94 -21.30
N LEU A 471 21.82 27.15 -20.38
CA LEU A 471 22.55 26.45 -19.32
C LEU A 471 22.13 24.97 -19.35
N ARG A 472 23.07 24.10 -19.00
CA ARG A 472 22.97 22.64 -19.19
C ARG A 472 21.83 22.01 -18.35
N PRO A 473 21.24 20.88 -18.79
CA PRO A 473 20.35 20.08 -17.95
C PRO A 473 21.06 19.62 -16.67
N MET A 474 20.30 19.38 -15.60
CA MET A 474 20.85 18.93 -14.30
C MET A 474 21.13 17.42 -14.31
N SER A 475 22.18 17.00 -15.01
CA SER A 475 22.79 15.68 -14.86
C SER A 475 23.62 15.57 -13.56
N SER A 476 22.96 15.73 -12.41
CA SER A 476 23.60 15.63 -11.08
C SER A 476 22.63 15.21 -9.97
N LEU A 477 22.03 14.02 -10.11
CA LEU A 477 21.51 13.19 -9.01
C LEU A 477 21.10 11.79 -9.48
N ALA A 478 20.95 11.58 -10.81
CA ALA A 478 20.85 10.25 -11.43
C ALA A 478 22.20 9.49 -11.39
N HIS A 479 22.67 9.23 -10.18
CA HIS A 479 23.57 8.12 -9.87
C HIS A 479 22.79 7.20 -8.94
N SER A 480 22.02 6.28 -9.54
CA SER A 480 21.69 5.03 -8.88
C SER A 480 22.99 4.40 -8.35
N SER A 481 22.89 3.63 -7.26
CA SER A 481 24.05 2.93 -6.71
C SER A 481 24.74 2.15 -7.84
N PRO A 482 26.01 2.42 -8.19
CA PRO A 482 26.68 1.72 -9.29
C PRO A 482 26.57 0.18 -9.22
N PRO A 483 26.54 -0.50 -8.06
CA PRO A 483 26.17 -1.92 -8.02
C PRO A 483 24.80 -2.26 -8.62
N ALA A 484 23.72 -1.51 -8.36
CA ALA A 484 22.35 -1.89 -8.73
C ALA A 484 22.14 -1.89 -10.26
N LEU A 485 22.57 -0.84 -10.96
CA LEU A 485 22.49 -0.79 -12.43
C LEU A 485 23.40 -1.84 -13.08
N THR A 486 24.55 -2.17 -12.46
CA THR A 486 25.44 -3.23 -12.93
C THR A 486 24.87 -4.64 -12.67
N GLU A 487 24.24 -4.89 -11.52
CA GLU A 487 23.57 -6.16 -11.18
C GLU A 487 22.43 -6.42 -12.17
N LEU A 488 21.54 -5.44 -12.39
CA LEU A 488 20.45 -5.57 -13.37
C LEU A 488 20.98 -5.78 -14.80
N ARG A 489 22.01 -5.05 -15.24
CA ARG A 489 22.63 -5.25 -16.57
C ARG A 489 23.29 -6.62 -16.73
N SER A 490 23.83 -7.20 -15.66
CA SER A 490 24.47 -8.53 -15.70
C SER A 490 23.50 -9.68 -16.00
N LEU A 491 22.19 -9.42 -15.90
CA LEU A 491 21.11 -10.38 -16.10
C LEU A 491 20.44 -10.26 -17.49
N LEU A 492 20.99 -9.47 -18.41
CA LEU A 492 20.51 -9.38 -19.79
C LEU A 492 20.84 -10.66 -20.57
N PRO A 493 19.85 -11.46 -21.01
CA PRO A 493 20.11 -12.66 -21.83
C PRO A 493 20.55 -12.28 -23.25
N PRO A 494 21.15 -13.20 -24.03
CA PRO A 494 21.52 -12.93 -25.42
C PRO A 494 20.34 -12.41 -26.25
N TYR A 495 20.58 -11.45 -27.16
CA TYR A 495 19.52 -10.75 -27.90
C TYR A 495 18.45 -11.67 -28.51
N LYS A 496 18.83 -12.82 -29.09
CA LYS A 496 17.88 -13.77 -29.69
C LYS A 496 17.06 -14.58 -28.69
N ALA A 497 17.56 -14.76 -27.46
CA ALA A 497 16.75 -15.27 -26.36
C ALA A 497 15.84 -14.17 -25.79
N ALA A 498 16.33 -12.92 -25.70
CA ALA A 498 15.54 -11.77 -25.29
C ALA A 498 14.31 -11.53 -26.19
N GLU A 499 14.52 -11.53 -27.51
CA GLU A 499 13.48 -11.39 -28.54
C GLU A 499 12.34 -12.42 -28.34
N LEU A 500 12.70 -13.70 -28.26
CA LEU A 500 11.77 -14.81 -28.04
C LEU A 500 11.05 -14.75 -26.68
N LEU A 501 11.70 -14.25 -25.62
CA LEU A 501 11.09 -14.08 -24.30
C LEU A 501 10.14 -12.88 -24.24
N VAL A 502 10.46 -11.77 -24.93
CA VAL A 502 9.55 -10.62 -25.11
C VAL A 502 8.32 -11.03 -25.90
N ASP A 503 8.47 -11.75 -27.02
CA ASP A 503 7.32 -12.23 -27.79
C ASP A 503 6.48 -13.23 -26.98
N THR A 504 7.11 -14.08 -26.16
CA THR A 504 6.38 -14.97 -25.23
C THR A 504 5.57 -14.21 -24.17
N TYR A 505 6.08 -13.09 -23.65
CA TYR A 505 5.28 -12.20 -22.80
C TYR A 505 4.10 -11.62 -23.58
N PHE A 506 4.31 -11.13 -24.80
CA PHE A 506 3.24 -10.53 -25.60
C PHE A 506 2.15 -11.54 -26.01
N ASP A 507 2.55 -12.76 -26.41
CA ASP A 507 1.63 -13.84 -26.79
C ASP A 507 0.79 -14.34 -25.60
N ARG A 508 1.39 -14.48 -24.41
CA ARG A 508 0.80 -15.25 -23.27
C ARG A 508 0.34 -14.41 -22.09
N VAL A 509 0.77 -13.16 -21.99
CA VAL A 509 0.63 -12.34 -20.78
C VAL A 509 0.07 -10.94 -21.05
N HIS A 510 0.55 -10.24 -22.08
CA HIS A 510 0.22 -8.82 -22.32
C HIS A 510 -1.27 -8.53 -22.46
N TRP A 511 -2.06 -9.44 -23.04
CA TRP A 511 -3.52 -9.29 -23.18
C TRP A 511 -4.26 -9.16 -21.82
N PHE A 512 -3.65 -9.68 -20.76
CA PHE A 512 -4.17 -9.67 -19.38
C PHE A 512 -3.43 -8.65 -18.51
N MET A 513 -2.09 -8.64 -18.58
CA MET A 513 -1.18 -7.69 -17.91
C MET A 513 -0.49 -6.78 -18.95
N LEU A 514 -1.17 -5.69 -19.31
CA LEU A 514 -0.65 -4.72 -20.28
C LEU A 514 0.67 -4.07 -19.84
N ILE A 515 1.59 -3.94 -20.78
CA ILE A 515 2.63 -2.89 -20.75
C ILE A 515 1.99 -1.56 -21.15
N PHE A 516 2.00 -0.57 -20.24
CA PHE A 516 1.30 0.70 -20.41
C PHE A 516 1.80 1.49 -21.63
N GLN A 517 3.12 1.58 -21.77
CA GLN A 517 3.86 2.12 -22.92
C GLN A 517 4.26 1.03 -23.92
N GLN A 518 3.30 0.22 -24.39
CA GLN A 518 3.58 -0.89 -25.32
C GLN A 518 4.45 -0.49 -26.54
N ASP A 519 4.15 0.65 -27.14
CA ASP A 519 4.74 1.07 -28.41
C ASP A 519 6.17 1.60 -28.22
N ASP A 520 6.44 2.30 -27.12
CA ASP A 520 7.77 2.78 -26.74
C ASP A 520 8.65 1.63 -26.24
N PHE A 521 8.09 0.71 -25.45
CA PHE A 521 8.77 -0.50 -24.98
C PHE A 521 9.31 -1.33 -26.15
N ARG A 522 8.48 -1.59 -27.18
CA ARG A 522 8.88 -2.34 -28.39
C ARG A 522 9.97 -1.63 -29.21
N GLN A 523 10.05 -0.29 -29.15
CA GLN A 523 11.10 0.48 -29.81
C GLN A 523 12.39 0.60 -28.99
N ASN A 524 12.30 0.53 -27.66
CA ASN A 524 13.39 0.83 -26.74
C ASN A 524 14.16 -0.43 -26.29
N TRP A 525 13.51 -1.58 -26.09
CA TRP A 525 14.22 -2.79 -25.65
C TRP A 525 15.33 -3.25 -26.61
N PRO A 526 15.22 -3.15 -27.96
CA PRO A 526 16.31 -3.52 -28.86
C PRO A 526 17.50 -2.56 -28.79
N ARG A 527 17.33 -1.36 -28.21
CA ARG A 527 18.40 -0.36 -28.05
C ARG A 527 19.37 -0.75 -26.94
N LEU A 528 18.89 -1.48 -25.92
CA LEU A 528 19.70 -2.01 -24.81
C LEU A 528 20.88 -2.88 -25.28
N TYR A 529 20.78 -3.49 -26.46
CA TYR A 529 21.77 -4.42 -27.01
C TYR A 529 22.70 -3.79 -28.07
N ARG A 530 22.56 -2.49 -28.38
CA ARG A 530 23.40 -1.83 -29.39
C ARG A 530 24.71 -1.33 -28.79
N THR A 531 25.72 -2.21 -28.72
CA THR A 531 27.09 -1.82 -28.34
C THR A 531 27.81 -1.15 -29.52
N GLY A 532 27.61 0.15 -29.68
CA GLY A 532 28.42 1.04 -30.53
C GLY A 532 29.22 2.02 -29.67
N LEU A 533 30.41 2.41 -30.15
CA LEU A 533 31.21 3.46 -29.50
C LEU A 533 30.57 4.84 -29.69
N ASP A 534 30.90 5.77 -28.78
CA ASP A 534 30.51 7.19 -28.74
C ASP A 534 29.03 7.56 -28.48
N ASP A 535 28.08 6.62 -28.35
CA ASP A 535 26.73 6.94 -27.88
C ASP A 535 26.18 5.91 -26.87
N VAL A 536 26.45 6.15 -25.57
CA VAL A 536 25.90 5.34 -24.46
C VAL A 536 24.45 5.75 -24.22
N SER A 537 23.55 5.20 -25.04
CA SER A 537 22.14 5.62 -25.10
C SER A 537 21.50 5.78 -23.72
N GLU A 538 20.82 6.92 -23.50
CA GLU A 538 20.26 7.31 -22.21
C GLU A 538 19.32 6.23 -21.63
N ILE A 539 18.52 5.60 -22.51
CA ILE A 539 17.62 4.48 -22.23
C ILE A 539 18.34 3.31 -21.55
N GLY A 540 19.57 3.00 -21.97
CA GLY A 540 20.34 1.91 -21.37
C GLY A 540 20.78 2.17 -19.94
N ASN A 541 20.81 3.44 -19.50
CA ASN A 541 21.18 3.86 -18.15
C ASN A 541 19.97 4.03 -17.22
N ASP A 542 18.73 3.90 -17.72
CA ASP A 542 17.53 4.00 -16.88
C ASP A 542 17.23 2.66 -16.16
N PRO A 543 17.36 2.60 -14.82
CA PRO A 543 16.98 1.42 -14.05
C PRO A 543 15.47 1.12 -14.07
N GLY A 544 14.59 2.10 -14.32
CA GLY A 544 13.13 1.89 -14.38
C GLY A 544 12.70 1.10 -15.61
N PHE A 545 13.15 1.52 -16.80
CA PHE A 545 12.96 0.77 -18.03
C PHE A 545 13.67 -0.60 -17.98
N LEU A 546 14.89 -0.65 -17.44
CA LEU A 546 15.65 -1.91 -17.31
C LEU A 546 14.95 -2.91 -16.37
N SER A 547 14.44 -2.49 -15.22
CA SER A 547 13.68 -3.38 -14.33
C SER A 547 12.35 -3.83 -14.95
N THR A 548 11.69 -2.97 -15.72
CA THR A 548 10.49 -3.33 -16.48
C THR A 548 10.79 -4.40 -17.53
N PHE A 549 11.85 -4.20 -18.31
CA PHE A 549 12.30 -5.15 -19.33
C PHE A 549 12.67 -6.49 -18.70
N LEU A 550 13.41 -6.50 -17.59
CA LEU A 550 13.77 -7.73 -16.89
C LEU A 550 12.55 -8.43 -16.29
N MET A 551 11.55 -7.72 -15.75
CA MET A 551 10.28 -8.34 -15.33
C MET A 551 9.53 -8.99 -16.51
N VAL A 552 9.51 -8.35 -17.68
CA VAL A 552 8.95 -8.94 -18.91
C VAL A 552 9.70 -10.23 -19.30
N ILE A 553 11.03 -10.24 -19.24
CA ILE A 553 11.87 -11.42 -19.50
C ILE A 553 11.60 -12.54 -18.50
N ALA A 554 11.53 -12.24 -17.19
CA ALA A 554 11.30 -13.24 -16.14
C ALA A 554 9.89 -13.86 -16.22
N ILE A 555 8.87 -13.04 -16.48
CA ILE A 555 7.49 -13.52 -16.66
C ILE A 555 7.36 -14.31 -17.98
N GLY A 556 7.96 -13.84 -19.07
CA GLY A 556 8.04 -14.57 -20.35
C GLY A 556 8.74 -15.92 -20.22
N ALA A 557 9.81 -16.00 -19.41
CA ALA A 557 10.54 -17.24 -19.13
C ALA A 557 9.68 -18.25 -18.35
N HIS A 558 8.82 -17.79 -17.44
CA HIS A 558 7.92 -18.66 -16.70
C HIS A 558 6.82 -19.28 -17.58
N TYR A 559 6.28 -18.50 -18.53
CA TYR A 559 5.22 -18.91 -19.45
C TYR A 559 5.73 -19.41 -20.82
N ALA A 560 7.03 -19.69 -20.96
CA ALA A 560 7.57 -20.42 -22.10
C ALA A 560 7.09 -21.88 -22.06
N GLY A 561 6.48 -22.36 -23.15
CA GLY A 561 6.07 -23.76 -23.30
C GLY A 561 7.21 -24.67 -23.79
N PRO A 562 6.99 -25.99 -23.89
CA PRO A 562 8.05 -26.96 -24.13
C PRO A 562 8.78 -26.82 -25.48
N TYR A 563 8.14 -26.29 -26.53
CA TYR A 563 8.82 -25.97 -27.79
C TYR A 563 9.68 -24.72 -27.63
N ARG A 564 9.16 -23.64 -27.05
CA ARG A 564 9.93 -22.39 -26.82
C ARG A 564 11.13 -22.62 -25.91
N GLN A 565 10.99 -23.41 -24.85
CA GLN A 565 12.10 -23.83 -23.99
C GLN A 565 13.21 -24.57 -24.78
N ARG A 566 12.85 -25.49 -25.69
CA ARG A 566 13.81 -26.21 -26.55
C ARG A 566 14.50 -25.30 -27.59
N VAL A 567 13.89 -24.17 -27.96
CA VAL A 567 14.55 -23.14 -28.79
C VAL A 567 15.48 -22.28 -27.93
N LEU A 568 15.05 -21.85 -26.74
CA LEU A 568 15.82 -21.03 -25.81
C LEU A 568 17.10 -21.73 -25.31
N ALA A 569 17.05 -23.05 -25.10
CA ALA A 569 18.21 -23.87 -24.75
C ALA A 569 19.36 -23.81 -25.77
N ARG A 570 19.09 -23.42 -27.04
CA ARG A 570 20.13 -23.25 -28.08
C ARG A 570 20.98 -21.99 -27.89
N TYR A 571 20.56 -21.09 -27.00
CA TYR A 571 21.27 -19.86 -26.65
C TYR A 571 21.92 -19.94 -25.26
N GLU A 572 22.07 -21.16 -24.71
CA GLU A 572 22.71 -21.44 -23.41
C GLU A 572 22.03 -20.76 -22.20
N VAL A 573 20.77 -20.34 -22.34
CA VAL A 573 19.99 -19.69 -21.28
C VAL A 573 19.23 -20.71 -20.43
N GLU A 574 19.64 -20.90 -19.18
CA GLU A 574 18.85 -21.61 -18.18
C GLU A 574 17.73 -20.70 -17.63
N LEU A 575 16.49 -20.99 -18.03
CA LEU A 575 15.35 -20.09 -17.81
C LEU A 575 14.95 -19.92 -16.35
N GLU A 576 15.04 -20.98 -15.53
CA GLU A 576 14.69 -20.88 -14.10
C GLU A 576 15.74 -20.05 -13.35
N THR A 577 17.03 -20.30 -13.59
CA THR A 577 18.13 -19.52 -13.01
C THR A 577 18.09 -18.05 -13.45
N LEU A 578 17.79 -17.77 -14.73
CA LEU A 578 17.57 -16.40 -15.21
C LEU A 578 16.40 -15.71 -14.48
N LYS A 579 15.24 -16.38 -14.41
CA LYS A 579 14.03 -15.87 -13.73
C LYS A 579 14.31 -15.58 -12.25
N GLN A 580 14.92 -16.51 -11.53
CA GLN A 580 15.23 -16.35 -10.11
C GLN A 580 16.30 -15.27 -9.87
N GLY A 581 17.31 -15.17 -10.75
CA GLY A 581 18.30 -14.08 -10.74
C GLY A 581 17.65 -12.70 -10.88
N ILE A 582 16.76 -12.54 -11.85
CA ILE A 582 16.00 -11.29 -12.08
C ILE A 582 15.12 -10.96 -10.87
N LEU A 583 14.29 -11.89 -10.40
CA LEU A 583 13.39 -11.66 -9.26
C LEU A 583 14.18 -11.28 -8.00
N LYS A 584 15.35 -11.89 -7.78
CA LYS A 584 16.26 -11.56 -6.69
C LYS A 584 16.86 -10.16 -6.84
N ALA A 585 17.41 -9.80 -8.00
CA ALA A 585 18.06 -8.51 -8.23
C ALA A 585 17.08 -7.32 -8.22
N ILE A 586 15.85 -7.53 -8.70
CA ILE A 586 14.78 -6.53 -8.61
C ILE A 586 14.28 -6.41 -7.16
N LYS A 587 14.24 -7.51 -6.38
CA LYS A 587 13.91 -7.48 -4.95
C LYS A 587 14.99 -6.79 -4.10
N SER A 588 16.28 -7.00 -4.38
CA SER A 588 17.38 -6.30 -3.69
C SER A 588 17.42 -4.81 -4.06
N SER A 589 17.23 -4.49 -5.34
CA SER A 589 17.28 -3.11 -5.86
C SER A 589 15.94 -2.36 -5.76
N LEU A 590 14.91 -2.90 -5.11
CA LEU A 590 13.54 -2.37 -5.20
C LEU A 590 13.42 -0.92 -4.73
N LEU A 591 14.16 -0.53 -3.67
CA LEU A 591 14.18 0.84 -3.17
C LEU A 591 14.90 1.80 -4.12
N ASP A 592 16.03 1.38 -4.70
CA ASP A 592 16.76 2.14 -5.71
C ASP A 592 15.91 2.34 -6.97
N ILE A 593 15.16 1.31 -7.41
CA ILE A 593 14.21 1.40 -8.52
C ILE A 593 13.07 2.37 -8.17
N ILE A 594 12.45 2.25 -6.99
CA ILE A 594 11.35 3.14 -6.55
C ILE A 594 11.81 4.62 -6.51
N SER A 595 13.07 4.89 -6.15
CA SER A 595 13.62 6.24 -6.02
C SER A 595 13.59 7.07 -7.32
N VAL A 596 13.48 6.42 -8.48
CA VAL A 596 13.46 7.04 -9.81
C VAL A 596 12.12 7.73 -10.11
N GLY A 597 11.02 7.22 -9.55
CA GLY A 597 9.71 7.85 -9.62
C GLY A 597 9.05 7.91 -11.01
N SER A 598 9.30 6.95 -11.89
CA SER A 598 8.81 6.97 -13.29
C SER A 598 7.61 6.03 -13.57
N LEU A 599 7.07 6.03 -14.80
CA LEU A 599 5.96 5.14 -15.19
C LEU A 599 6.39 3.66 -15.27
N GLU A 600 7.65 3.44 -15.61
CA GLU A 600 8.31 2.14 -15.73
C GLU A 600 8.55 1.54 -14.33
N VAL A 601 8.83 2.38 -13.33
CA VAL A 601 8.82 1.98 -11.91
C VAL A 601 7.44 1.47 -11.49
N VAL A 602 6.37 2.17 -11.87
CA VAL A 602 4.99 1.74 -11.57
C VAL A 602 4.67 0.41 -12.27
N GLN A 603 5.05 0.27 -13.55
CA GLN A 603 4.91 -0.99 -14.30
C GLN A 603 5.68 -2.13 -13.61
N THR A 604 6.92 -1.89 -13.17
CA THR A 604 7.75 -2.87 -12.45
C THR A 604 7.07 -3.31 -11.14
N CYS A 605 6.55 -2.37 -10.35
CA CYS A 605 5.81 -2.67 -9.13
C CYS A 605 4.53 -3.48 -9.41
N VAL A 606 3.79 -3.13 -10.46
CA VAL A 606 2.60 -3.86 -10.91
C VAL A 606 2.94 -5.30 -11.31
N LEU A 607 3.96 -5.50 -12.16
CA LEU A 607 4.34 -6.83 -12.65
C LEU A 607 4.92 -7.71 -11.53
N LEU A 608 5.74 -7.15 -10.63
CA LEU A 608 6.29 -7.88 -9.48
C LEU A 608 5.20 -8.21 -8.45
N GLY A 609 4.28 -7.27 -8.21
CA GLY A 609 3.14 -7.46 -7.33
C GLY A 609 2.21 -8.58 -7.80
N THR A 610 1.77 -8.56 -9.06
CA THR A 610 0.93 -9.65 -9.61
C THR A 610 1.70 -10.97 -9.73
N TYR A 611 3.03 -10.94 -9.94
CA TYR A 611 3.83 -12.15 -9.90
C TYR A 611 3.78 -12.81 -8.51
N TYR A 612 4.02 -12.05 -7.44
CA TYR A 612 3.89 -12.56 -6.08
C TYR A 612 2.46 -13.01 -5.74
N LEU A 613 1.44 -12.31 -6.24
CA LEU A 613 0.02 -12.61 -6.02
C LEU A 613 -0.40 -13.98 -6.58
N PHE A 614 0.21 -14.38 -7.70
CA PHE A 614 -0.15 -15.61 -8.43
C PHE A 614 0.83 -16.78 -8.25
N HIS A 615 2.08 -16.52 -7.86
CA HIS A 615 3.14 -17.54 -7.85
C HIS A 615 3.73 -17.90 -6.47
N GLY A 616 3.32 -17.27 -5.35
CA GLY A 616 3.68 -17.79 -4.02
C GLY A 616 3.68 -16.85 -2.82
N ALA A 617 3.45 -15.55 -2.97
CA ALA A 617 3.68 -14.57 -1.90
C ALA A 617 2.65 -13.41 -1.85
N PRO A 618 1.34 -13.66 -1.66
CA PRO A 618 0.32 -12.60 -1.60
C PRO A 618 0.62 -11.54 -0.53
N ARG A 619 1.24 -11.93 0.60
CA ARG A 619 1.74 -11.01 1.64
C ARG A 619 2.77 -9.98 1.15
N LEU A 620 3.53 -10.29 0.10
CA LEU A 620 4.46 -9.34 -0.56
C LEU A 620 3.81 -8.62 -1.76
N ALA A 621 2.81 -9.21 -2.39
CA ALA A 621 2.09 -8.59 -3.51
C ALA A 621 1.48 -7.25 -3.10
N TRP A 622 0.78 -7.22 -1.96
CA TRP A 622 0.08 -6.03 -1.49
C TRP A 622 1.02 -4.83 -1.18
N PRO A 623 2.10 -4.96 -0.39
CA PRO A 623 3.07 -3.88 -0.20
C PRO A 623 3.74 -3.41 -1.51
N VAL A 624 4.07 -4.32 -2.43
CA VAL A 624 4.73 -3.97 -3.71
C VAL A 624 3.78 -3.22 -4.63
N CYS A 625 2.52 -3.63 -4.74
CA CYS A 625 1.48 -2.85 -5.42
C CYS A 625 1.26 -1.49 -4.73
N GLY A 626 1.31 -1.44 -3.40
CA GLY A 626 1.25 -0.21 -2.61
C GLY A 626 2.38 0.78 -2.94
N CYS A 627 3.61 0.31 -3.13
CA CYS A 627 4.71 1.13 -3.63
C CYS A 627 4.41 1.72 -5.02
N GLY A 628 3.91 0.88 -5.95
CA GLY A 628 3.46 1.33 -7.27
C GLY A 628 2.36 2.40 -7.21
N LEU A 629 1.38 2.22 -6.31
CA LEU A 629 0.33 3.21 -6.03
C LEU A 629 0.91 4.54 -5.52
N ARG A 630 1.91 4.52 -4.61
CA ARG A 630 2.54 5.76 -4.12
C ARG A 630 3.29 6.50 -5.22
N VAL A 631 4.01 5.79 -6.09
CA VAL A 631 4.67 6.40 -7.25
C VAL A 631 3.64 6.98 -8.23
N ALA A 632 2.57 6.25 -8.55
CA ALA A 632 1.44 6.73 -9.36
C ALA A 632 0.72 7.95 -8.75
N GLN A 633 0.63 8.02 -7.41
CA GLN A 633 0.12 9.19 -6.70
C GLN A 633 1.06 10.39 -6.83
N SER A 634 2.38 10.22 -6.66
CA SER A 634 3.35 11.30 -6.87
C SER A 634 3.42 11.80 -8.32
N LEU A 635 3.17 10.93 -9.29
CA LEU A 635 3.04 11.26 -10.71
C LEU A 635 1.66 11.85 -11.08
N ASN A 636 0.78 12.08 -10.11
CA ASN A 636 -0.56 12.66 -10.31
C ASN A 636 -1.44 11.89 -11.33
N LEU A 637 -1.21 10.59 -11.51
CA LEU A 637 -1.99 9.76 -12.46
C LEU A 637 -3.46 9.60 -12.04
N HIS A 638 -3.78 9.95 -10.78
CA HIS A 638 -5.08 9.83 -10.11
C HIS A 638 -6.04 11.02 -10.32
N ARG A 639 -5.65 12.06 -11.07
CA ARG A 639 -6.46 13.30 -11.30
C ARG A 639 -6.72 13.53 -12.79
N LYS A 640 -7.59 14.45 -13.20
CA LYS A 640 -7.64 14.87 -14.62
C LYS A 640 -6.43 15.74 -14.97
N ILE A 641 -6.11 15.81 -16.27
CA ILE A 641 -5.21 16.83 -16.80
C ILE A 641 -6.01 18.12 -16.90
N ASN A 642 -5.52 19.24 -16.34
CA ASN A 642 -6.24 20.51 -16.35
C ASN A 642 -6.48 20.99 -17.79
N LYS A 643 -7.72 21.42 -18.08
CA LYS A 643 -8.17 21.82 -19.42
C LYS A 643 -8.18 23.36 -19.59
N ASP A 644 -7.34 24.06 -18.81
CA ASP A 644 -7.38 25.53 -18.62
C ASP A 644 -6.80 26.35 -19.80
N HIS A 645 -6.50 25.70 -20.92
CA HIS A 645 -6.07 26.36 -22.16
C HIS A 645 -7.07 26.10 -23.29
N VAL A 646 -8.16 26.89 -23.24
CA VAL A 646 -9.01 27.33 -24.35
C VAL A 646 -9.36 26.25 -25.40
N SER A 647 -10.37 25.43 -25.07
CA SER A 647 -11.32 24.81 -26.02
C SER A 647 -10.73 24.21 -27.32
N LEU A 648 -9.58 23.54 -27.23
CA LEU A 648 -8.96 22.81 -28.33
C LEU A 648 -8.91 21.31 -28.02
N SER A 649 -9.02 20.50 -29.06
CA SER A 649 -8.96 19.04 -28.95
C SER A 649 -7.54 18.58 -28.64
N LEU A 650 -7.39 17.65 -27.68
CA LEU A 650 -6.10 17.03 -27.35
C LEU A 650 -5.43 16.50 -28.62
N THR A 651 -4.17 16.88 -28.81
CA THR A 651 -3.34 16.40 -29.91
C THR A 651 -3.16 14.87 -29.85
N PRO A 652 -2.74 14.21 -30.94
CA PRO A 652 -2.61 12.74 -30.94
C PRO A 652 -1.62 12.22 -29.89
N ILE A 653 -0.58 12.98 -29.53
CA ILE A 653 0.43 12.54 -28.55
C ILE A 653 -0.04 12.80 -27.11
N GLU A 654 -0.60 13.97 -26.78
CA GLU A 654 -1.25 14.20 -25.46
C GLU A 654 -2.34 13.16 -25.20
N ARG A 655 -3.10 12.79 -26.24
CA ARG A 655 -4.13 11.75 -26.17
C ARG A 655 -3.52 10.39 -25.86
N ASN A 656 -2.44 9.99 -26.52
CA ASN A 656 -1.75 8.72 -26.23
C ASN A 656 -1.08 8.73 -24.83
N GLN A 657 -0.54 9.86 -24.38
CA GLN A 657 0.01 10.04 -23.03
C GLN A 657 -1.11 9.92 -21.96
N ASN A 658 -2.25 10.58 -22.16
CA ASN A 658 -3.41 10.47 -21.25
C ASN A 658 -3.97 9.05 -21.22
N GLU A 659 -4.09 8.36 -22.35
CA GLU A 659 -4.55 6.96 -22.36
C GLU A 659 -3.51 5.99 -21.78
N THR A 660 -2.21 6.25 -21.92
CA THR A 660 -1.13 5.50 -21.23
C THR A 660 -1.21 5.67 -19.71
N ARG A 661 -1.43 6.91 -19.26
CA ARG A 661 -1.68 7.27 -17.86
C ARG A 661 -2.93 6.60 -17.30
N LYS A 662 -4.02 6.54 -18.07
CA LYS A 662 -5.23 5.78 -17.72
C LYS A 662 -4.96 4.27 -17.61
N ARG A 663 -4.21 3.66 -18.54
CA ARG A 663 -3.83 2.23 -18.45
C ARG A 663 -3.08 1.95 -17.15
N CYS A 664 -2.14 2.82 -16.79
CA CYS A 664 -1.36 2.74 -15.56
C CYS A 664 -2.26 2.83 -14.31
N TRP A 665 -3.12 3.85 -14.22
CA TRP A 665 -4.02 4.03 -13.08
C TRP A 665 -5.04 2.90 -12.93
N TRP A 666 -5.75 2.57 -14.01
CA TRP A 666 -6.78 1.54 -13.99
C TRP A 666 -6.22 0.14 -13.75
N ALA A 667 -4.99 -0.16 -14.17
CA ALA A 667 -4.34 -1.43 -13.82
C ALA A 667 -4.07 -1.55 -12.29
N ILE A 668 -3.59 -0.48 -11.63
CA ILE A 668 -3.44 -0.48 -10.17
C ILE A 668 -4.80 -0.66 -9.49
N TYR A 669 -5.83 0.04 -9.98
CA TYR A 669 -7.19 -0.03 -9.46
C TYR A 669 -7.81 -1.44 -9.58
N GLU A 670 -7.64 -2.10 -10.74
CA GLU A 670 -8.04 -3.51 -10.96
C GLU A 670 -7.33 -4.45 -9.99
N ILE A 671 -6.01 -4.29 -9.80
CA ILE A 671 -5.21 -5.16 -8.92
C ILE A 671 -5.54 -4.93 -7.44
N GLU A 672 -5.69 -3.67 -7.00
CA GLU A 672 -6.10 -3.34 -5.63
C GLU A 672 -7.47 -3.94 -5.31
N THR A 673 -8.43 -3.80 -6.24
CA THR A 673 -9.76 -4.40 -6.13
C THR A 673 -9.67 -5.92 -6.04
N PHE A 674 -8.90 -6.57 -6.92
CA PHE A 674 -8.75 -8.02 -6.91
C PHE A 674 -8.07 -8.54 -5.62
N CYS A 675 -7.07 -7.82 -5.09
CA CYS A 675 -6.44 -8.15 -3.81
C CYS A 675 -7.42 -8.01 -2.64
N SER A 676 -8.24 -6.96 -2.63
CA SER A 676 -9.24 -6.71 -1.59
C SER A 676 -10.36 -7.75 -1.65
N MET A 677 -10.90 -8.02 -2.84
CA MET A 677 -11.89 -9.06 -3.11
C MET A 677 -11.38 -10.46 -2.75
N SER A 678 -10.17 -10.83 -3.17
CA SER A 678 -9.67 -12.21 -3.01
C SER A 678 -9.12 -12.49 -1.62
N TYR A 679 -8.40 -11.54 -1.01
CA TYR A 679 -7.59 -11.75 0.20
C TYR A 679 -7.92 -10.81 1.38
N GLY A 680 -8.90 -9.93 1.25
CA GLY A 680 -9.41 -9.11 2.36
C GLY A 680 -8.53 -7.91 2.73
N TYR A 681 -7.55 -7.56 1.88
CA TYR A 681 -6.76 -6.35 2.05
C TYR A 681 -7.62 -5.08 2.00
N PRO A 682 -7.23 -3.99 2.68
CA PRO A 682 -8.07 -2.82 2.84
C PRO A 682 -7.78 -1.81 1.72
N HIS A 683 -8.82 -1.26 1.08
CA HIS A 683 -8.65 -0.28 -0.01
C HIS A 683 -7.68 0.86 0.37
N SER A 684 -6.64 1.04 -0.44
CA SER A 684 -5.63 2.11 -0.29
C SER A 684 -5.92 3.30 -1.17
N ILE A 685 -6.59 3.09 -2.30
CA ILE A 685 -7.24 4.13 -3.09
C ILE A 685 -8.48 4.63 -2.35
N LYS A 686 -8.63 5.96 -2.28
CA LYS A 686 -9.87 6.65 -1.92
C LYS A 686 -10.51 7.18 -3.19
N ASP A 687 -11.68 6.68 -3.53
CA ASP A 687 -12.36 7.08 -4.77
C ASP A 687 -12.72 8.58 -4.80
N ALA A 688 -12.94 9.19 -3.63
CA ALA A 688 -13.16 10.63 -3.49
C ALA A 688 -11.91 11.50 -3.77
N ASP A 689 -10.70 10.94 -3.69
CA ASP A 689 -9.46 11.62 -4.07
C ASP A 689 -9.14 11.41 -5.58
N CYS A 690 -9.96 10.65 -6.31
CA CYS A 690 -9.69 10.18 -7.66
C CYS A 690 -10.57 10.86 -8.70
N ASP A 691 -9.96 11.35 -9.77
CA ASP A 691 -10.64 11.95 -10.91
C ASP A 691 -10.00 11.46 -12.22
N VAL A 692 -10.35 10.25 -12.65
CA VAL A 692 -9.75 9.62 -13.85
C VAL A 692 -10.85 9.19 -14.81
N GLU A 693 -10.84 9.74 -16.02
CA GLU A 693 -11.74 9.31 -17.10
C GLU A 693 -11.49 7.83 -17.45
N PRO A 694 -12.52 7.05 -17.83
CA PRO A 694 -12.34 5.70 -18.35
C PRO A 694 -11.37 5.60 -19.54
N LEU A 695 -10.81 4.40 -19.71
CA LEU A 695 -10.04 3.99 -20.88
C LEU A 695 -10.88 4.11 -22.16
N ASN A 696 -10.24 4.51 -23.26
CA ASN A 696 -10.84 4.53 -24.61
C ASN A 696 -10.31 3.36 -25.47
N PRO A 697 -11.10 2.29 -25.68
CA PRO A 697 -10.68 1.13 -26.47
C PRO A 697 -10.38 1.42 -27.94
N SER A 698 -10.85 2.55 -28.47
CA SER A 698 -10.69 2.99 -29.86
C SER A 698 -9.75 4.20 -30.00
N ALA A 699 -8.96 4.53 -28.97
CA ALA A 699 -8.03 5.67 -29.02
C ALA A 699 -7.03 5.61 -30.19
N LYS A 700 -6.63 4.39 -30.62
CA LYS A 700 -5.76 4.16 -31.79
C LYS A 700 -6.47 4.27 -33.15
N LEU A 701 -7.80 4.36 -33.18
CA LEU A 701 -8.62 4.47 -34.41
C LEU A 701 -8.96 5.94 -34.77
N GLY A 702 -8.30 6.92 -34.15
CA GLY A 702 -8.32 8.34 -34.52
C GLY A 702 -9.58 9.14 -34.14
N ASN A 703 -10.76 8.57 -34.37
CA ASN A 703 -12.04 9.31 -34.42
C ASN A 703 -12.91 9.25 -33.15
N ALA A 704 -12.56 8.45 -32.14
CA ALA A 704 -13.36 8.27 -30.94
C ALA A 704 -12.94 9.22 -29.79
N ALA A 705 -13.88 10.03 -29.29
CA ALA A 705 -13.72 10.72 -28.01
C ALA A 705 -13.66 9.69 -26.86
N SER A 706 -12.86 9.95 -25.83
CA SER A 706 -12.78 9.05 -24.67
C SER A 706 -14.05 9.15 -23.79
N PRO A 707 -14.52 8.05 -23.19
CA PRO A 707 -15.74 8.08 -22.35
C PRO A 707 -15.57 9.02 -21.16
N ILE A 708 -16.65 9.70 -20.76
CA ILE A 708 -16.63 10.68 -19.66
C ILE A 708 -16.85 9.99 -18.31
N SER A 709 -17.80 9.05 -18.25
CA SER A 709 -18.04 8.16 -17.09
C SER A 709 -18.22 6.71 -17.55
N PHE A 710 -18.22 5.79 -16.59
CA PHE A 710 -18.63 4.40 -16.81
C PHE A 710 -20.16 4.24 -16.92
N ASP A 711 -20.95 5.24 -16.54
CA ASP A 711 -22.43 5.19 -16.59
C ASP A 711 -22.97 5.22 -18.03
N GLU A 712 -22.17 5.68 -19.00
CA GLU A 712 -22.53 5.70 -20.42
C GLU A 712 -22.14 4.37 -21.11
N PRO A 713 -23.01 3.77 -21.94
CA PRO A 713 -22.69 2.56 -22.69
C PRO A 713 -21.66 2.87 -23.80
N LEU A 714 -20.68 1.97 -23.96
CA LEU A 714 -19.56 2.14 -24.88
C LEU A 714 -20.00 2.08 -26.35
N ARG A 715 -20.01 3.22 -27.04
CA ARG A 715 -20.50 3.36 -28.44
C ARG A 715 -19.48 3.05 -29.54
N CYS A 716 -18.37 2.35 -29.23
CA CYS A 716 -17.29 2.09 -30.19
C CYS A 716 -17.25 0.62 -30.65
N GLU A 717 -16.55 0.35 -31.76
CA GLU A 717 -16.27 -1.02 -32.18
C GLU A 717 -15.48 -1.79 -31.12
N THR A 718 -15.74 -3.10 -31.00
CA THR A 718 -15.04 -3.95 -30.03
C THR A 718 -13.61 -4.22 -30.48
N THR A 719 -12.65 -3.78 -29.65
CA THR A 719 -11.21 -4.04 -29.84
C THR A 719 -10.69 -4.96 -28.73
N LEU A 720 -9.47 -5.48 -28.87
CA LEU A 720 -8.79 -6.24 -27.83
C LEU A 720 -8.57 -5.44 -26.53
N LEU A 721 -8.68 -4.09 -26.58
CA LEU A 721 -8.59 -3.23 -25.40
C LEU A 721 -9.96 -3.01 -24.73
N SER A 722 -11.08 -3.33 -25.40
CA SER A 722 -12.44 -3.21 -24.83
C SER A 722 -12.61 -4.08 -23.58
N TYR A 723 -11.93 -5.23 -23.51
CA TYR A 723 -11.86 -6.07 -22.30
C TYR A 723 -11.49 -5.27 -21.04
N LYS A 724 -10.46 -4.42 -21.11
CA LYS A 724 -10.02 -3.63 -19.95
C LYS A 724 -11.01 -2.54 -19.55
N TYR A 725 -11.73 -1.93 -20.48
CA TYR A 725 -12.83 -1.02 -20.14
C TYR A 725 -13.89 -1.73 -19.27
N TYR A 726 -14.33 -2.92 -19.68
CA TYR A 726 -15.33 -3.69 -18.91
C TYR A 726 -14.77 -4.22 -17.58
N MET A 727 -13.51 -4.67 -17.54
CA MET A 727 -12.84 -5.13 -16.32
C MET A 727 -12.63 -4.00 -15.29
N SER A 728 -12.26 -2.80 -15.75
CA SER A 728 -12.18 -1.61 -14.90
C SER A 728 -13.57 -1.19 -14.39
N LYS A 729 -14.60 -1.19 -15.25
CA LYS A 729 -16.00 -0.90 -14.84
C LYS A 729 -16.51 -1.89 -13.79
N LEU A 730 -16.21 -3.19 -13.94
CA LEU A 730 -16.54 -4.22 -12.96
C LEU A 730 -15.75 -4.04 -11.64
N SER A 731 -14.52 -3.56 -11.71
CA SER A 731 -13.71 -3.28 -10.51
C SER A 731 -14.28 -2.14 -9.68
N VAL A 732 -14.72 -1.04 -10.33
CA VAL A 732 -15.44 0.07 -9.66
C VAL A 732 -16.71 -0.44 -8.98
N PHE A 733 -17.49 -1.28 -9.69
CA PHE A 733 -18.68 -1.90 -9.10
C PHE A 733 -18.34 -2.82 -7.91
N THR A 734 -17.31 -3.65 -8.03
CA THR A 734 -16.89 -4.60 -6.98
C THR A 734 -16.42 -3.85 -5.71
N ARG A 735 -15.75 -2.70 -5.85
CA ARG A 735 -15.41 -1.84 -4.71
C ARG A 735 -16.65 -1.26 -4.02
N ALA A 736 -17.69 -0.91 -4.76
CA ALA A 736 -18.96 -0.50 -4.16
C ALA A 736 -19.60 -1.65 -3.35
N VAL A 737 -19.62 -2.88 -3.89
CA VAL A 737 -20.07 -4.08 -3.15
C VAL A 737 -19.28 -4.28 -1.86
N LEU A 738 -17.95 -4.21 -1.92
CA LEU A 738 -17.05 -4.36 -0.76
C LEU A 738 -17.24 -3.24 0.29
N GLY A 739 -17.51 -2.00 -0.14
CA GLY A 739 -17.79 -0.88 0.75
C GLY A 739 -19.18 -0.95 1.40
N GLU A 740 -20.23 -1.18 0.60
CA GLU A 740 -21.63 -1.17 1.03
C GLU A 740 -22.01 -2.41 1.87
N LEU A 741 -21.59 -3.61 1.46
CA LEU A 741 -22.01 -4.87 2.12
C LEU A 741 -21.00 -5.38 3.16
N TYR A 742 -19.70 -5.11 2.98
CA TYR A 742 -18.63 -5.65 3.83
C TYR A 742 -17.89 -4.58 4.65
N GLY A 743 -18.16 -3.29 4.44
CA GLY A 743 -17.52 -2.18 5.17
C GLY A 743 -16.03 -1.98 4.86
N ILE A 744 -15.48 -2.65 3.84
CA ILE A 744 -14.07 -2.54 3.45
C ILE A 744 -13.88 -1.24 2.67
N GLY A 745 -13.48 -0.16 3.35
CA GLY A 745 -13.17 1.11 2.70
C GLY A 745 -12.56 2.18 3.61
N PRO A 746 -11.93 3.22 3.05
CA PRO A 746 -11.10 4.16 3.80
C PRO A 746 -11.94 5.29 4.43
N GLY A 747 -12.84 4.93 5.37
CA GLY A 747 -13.68 5.91 6.08
C GLY A 747 -14.55 5.43 7.25
N LEU A 748 -14.83 4.12 7.40
CA LEU A 748 -15.88 3.62 8.31
C LEU A 748 -15.38 3.06 9.66
N VAL A 749 -14.46 3.79 10.31
CA VAL A 749 -14.10 3.52 11.73
C VAL A 749 -15.12 4.15 12.71
N ASN A 750 -16.00 5.04 12.23
CA ASN A 750 -16.76 5.96 13.09
C ASN A 750 -18.29 5.90 12.94
N ASN A 751 -18.84 4.73 12.65
CA ASN A 751 -20.29 4.49 12.78
C ASN A 751 -20.56 3.51 13.93
N LYS A 752 -21.24 3.99 14.97
CA LYS A 752 -21.62 3.16 16.12
C LYS A 752 -22.58 2.07 15.65
N ARG A 753 -22.25 0.79 15.88
CA ARG A 753 -23.27 -0.25 16.05
C ARG A 753 -24.01 0.03 17.36
N THR A 754 -25.02 0.90 17.31
CA THR A 754 -25.94 1.10 18.43
C THR A 754 -26.75 -0.16 18.64
N SER A 755 -26.49 -0.87 19.74
CA SER A 755 -27.30 -2.00 20.21
C SER A 755 -28.74 -1.54 20.46
N GLY A 756 -29.64 -1.83 19.52
CA GLY A 756 -31.04 -1.38 19.58
C GLY A 756 -31.93 -1.88 18.44
N GLU A 757 -31.43 -1.95 17.20
CA GLU A 757 -32.24 -2.32 16.04
C GLU A 757 -31.57 -3.34 15.11
N THR A 758 -31.93 -4.61 15.23
CA THR A 758 -31.52 -5.66 14.27
C THR A 758 -32.38 -5.68 13.00
N GLY A 759 -33.68 -5.41 13.13
CA GLY A 759 -34.66 -5.52 12.04
C GLY A 759 -34.56 -4.43 10.95
N SER A 760 -34.09 -3.22 11.28
CA SER A 760 -33.88 -2.15 10.29
C SER A 760 -32.63 -2.41 9.44
N SER A 761 -31.54 -2.89 10.07
CA SER A 761 -30.27 -3.17 9.40
C SER A 761 -30.39 -4.27 8.33
N LEU A 762 -31.14 -5.34 8.57
CA LEU A 762 -31.23 -6.45 7.60
C LEU A 762 -32.03 -6.09 6.34
N ARG A 763 -33.10 -5.29 6.49
CA ARG A 763 -33.88 -4.78 5.34
C ARG A 763 -33.03 -3.89 4.42
N ALA A 764 -32.13 -3.09 5.00
CA ALA A 764 -31.16 -2.30 4.22
C ALA A 764 -30.23 -3.20 3.39
N VAL A 765 -29.66 -4.26 3.99
CA VAL A 765 -28.82 -5.23 3.27
C VAL A 765 -29.58 -5.89 2.11
N ILE A 766 -30.81 -6.37 2.33
CA ILE A 766 -31.62 -6.99 1.26
C ILE A 766 -31.87 -6.00 0.12
N THR A 767 -32.13 -4.73 0.43
CA THR A 767 -32.36 -3.67 -0.58
C THR A 767 -31.08 -3.35 -1.37
N SER A 768 -29.94 -3.23 -0.69
CA SER A 768 -28.64 -3.04 -1.34
C SER A 768 -28.28 -4.22 -2.24
N VAL A 769 -28.46 -5.47 -1.78
CA VAL A 769 -28.20 -6.68 -2.58
C VAL A 769 -29.05 -6.69 -3.86
N ALA A 770 -30.34 -6.37 -3.79
CA ALA A 770 -31.21 -6.31 -4.96
C ALA A 770 -30.81 -5.21 -5.98
N ASN A 771 -30.38 -4.04 -5.48
CA ASN A 771 -29.87 -2.95 -6.32
C ASN A 771 -28.54 -3.34 -7.00
N LEU A 772 -27.62 -3.94 -6.25
CA LEU A 772 -26.32 -4.39 -6.75
C LEU A 772 -26.48 -5.53 -7.78
N ASP A 773 -27.34 -6.52 -7.53
CA ASP A 773 -27.72 -7.58 -8.48
C ASP A 773 -28.25 -6.99 -9.80
N ALA A 774 -29.18 -6.03 -9.73
CA ALA A 774 -29.71 -5.35 -10.92
C ALA A 774 -28.63 -4.62 -11.72
N ARG A 775 -27.79 -3.80 -11.06
CA ARG A 775 -26.67 -3.06 -11.68
C ARG A 775 -25.65 -4.01 -12.33
N LEU A 776 -25.35 -5.14 -11.68
CA LEU A 776 -24.44 -6.17 -12.19
C LEU A 776 -25.02 -6.85 -13.45
N ARG A 777 -26.32 -7.17 -13.46
CA ARG A 777 -27.01 -7.70 -14.66
C ARG A 777 -26.99 -6.70 -15.83
N THR A 778 -27.21 -5.40 -15.58
CA THR A 778 -27.06 -4.35 -16.61
C THR A 778 -25.64 -4.34 -17.20
N TRP A 779 -24.59 -4.42 -16.37
CA TRP A 779 -23.21 -4.51 -16.85
C TRP A 779 -22.97 -5.73 -17.75
N ARG A 780 -23.55 -6.91 -17.45
CA ARG A 780 -23.44 -8.11 -18.32
C ARG A 780 -24.18 -7.93 -19.65
N ALA A 781 -25.30 -7.20 -19.66
CA ALA A 781 -26.05 -6.91 -20.88
C ALA A 781 -25.27 -6.00 -21.85
N GLU A 782 -24.47 -5.06 -21.34
CA GLU A 782 -23.62 -4.17 -22.14
C GLU A 782 -22.47 -4.88 -22.88
N ILE A 783 -22.02 -6.07 -22.43
CA ILE A 783 -20.84 -6.74 -23.00
C ILE A 783 -21.08 -7.11 -24.47
N PRO A 784 -20.25 -6.64 -25.43
CA PRO A 784 -20.41 -6.95 -26.84
C PRO A 784 -20.31 -8.46 -27.14
N PRO A 785 -20.98 -8.98 -28.18
CA PRO A 785 -20.98 -10.42 -28.47
C PRO A 785 -19.59 -11.05 -28.63
N LYS A 786 -18.59 -10.32 -29.15
CA LYS A 786 -17.19 -10.79 -29.25
C LYS A 786 -16.49 -11.04 -27.90
N LEU A 787 -17.00 -10.46 -26.82
CA LEU A 787 -16.48 -10.60 -25.45
C LEU A 787 -17.44 -11.39 -24.53
N ARG A 788 -18.52 -11.94 -25.11
CA ARG A 788 -19.58 -12.65 -24.38
C ARG A 788 -19.36 -14.16 -24.47
N TRP A 789 -19.17 -14.80 -23.31
CA TRP A 789 -18.83 -16.22 -23.24
C TRP A 789 -19.82 -17.12 -24.00
N GLU A 790 -21.12 -16.83 -23.92
CA GLU A 790 -22.19 -17.62 -24.56
C GLU A 790 -22.12 -17.59 -26.09
N THR A 791 -21.64 -16.49 -26.68
CA THR A 791 -21.43 -16.35 -28.14
C THR A 791 -20.10 -16.97 -28.58
N VAL A 792 -19.09 -16.91 -27.71
CA VAL A 792 -17.73 -17.35 -28.01
C VAL A 792 -17.56 -18.86 -27.81
N ALA A 793 -18.21 -19.45 -26.80
CA ALA A 793 -18.14 -20.89 -26.51
C ALA A 793 -18.77 -21.79 -27.59
N SER A 794 -19.64 -21.26 -28.46
CA SER A 794 -20.15 -21.94 -29.66
C SER A 794 -19.21 -21.86 -30.88
N THR A 795 -18.12 -21.08 -30.79
CA THR A 795 -17.07 -21.01 -31.81
C THR A 795 -16.03 -22.10 -31.58
N SER A 796 -15.49 -22.69 -32.64
CA SER A 796 -14.41 -23.68 -32.51
C SER A 796 -13.11 -23.02 -31.99
N ALA A 797 -12.43 -23.72 -31.08
CA ALA A 797 -11.20 -23.23 -30.47
C ALA A 797 -10.15 -22.92 -31.55
N SER A 798 -9.59 -21.70 -31.52
CA SER A 798 -8.74 -21.19 -32.60
C SER A 798 -7.39 -21.92 -32.71
N TYR A 799 -6.93 -22.60 -31.66
CA TYR A 799 -5.78 -23.51 -31.65
C TYR A 799 -6.21 -24.90 -31.19
N SER A 800 -5.65 -25.94 -31.81
CA SER A 800 -6.08 -27.33 -31.63
C SER A 800 -5.31 -28.06 -30.52
N SER A 801 -4.18 -27.51 -30.07
CA SER A 801 -3.34 -28.09 -29.01
C SER A 801 -2.41 -27.05 -28.39
N MET A 802 -1.91 -27.34 -27.18
CA MET A 802 -0.84 -26.55 -26.53
C MET A 802 0.41 -26.42 -27.41
N GLU A 803 0.81 -27.49 -28.11
CA GLU A 803 1.99 -27.48 -28.98
C GLU A 803 1.81 -26.57 -30.20
N GLU A 804 0.61 -26.49 -30.77
CA GLU A 804 0.34 -25.60 -31.91
C GLU A 804 0.50 -24.14 -31.47
N PHE A 805 -0.09 -23.76 -30.34
CA PHE A 805 0.00 -22.42 -29.78
C PHE A 805 1.41 -22.07 -29.25
N ASP A 806 2.22 -23.05 -28.85
CA ASP A 806 3.61 -22.81 -28.42
C ASP A 806 4.58 -22.62 -29.59
N ARG A 807 4.27 -23.18 -30.77
CA ARG A 807 5.04 -22.98 -32.01
C ARG A 807 4.76 -21.62 -32.68
N ASP A 808 3.55 -21.07 -32.48
CA ASP A 808 3.12 -19.78 -33.03
C ASP A 808 3.71 -18.62 -32.19
N ILE A 809 4.93 -18.18 -32.54
CA ILE A 809 5.74 -17.19 -31.80
C ILE A 809 5.57 -15.81 -32.42
N GLY A 810 5.26 -14.79 -31.60
CA GLY A 810 4.97 -13.44 -32.11
C GLY A 810 3.65 -13.40 -32.88
N ALA A 811 2.67 -14.14 -32.39
CA ALA A 811 1.43 -14.45 -33.08
C ALA A 811 0.59 -13.18 -33.31
N SER A 812 -0.03 -13.08 -34.50
CA SER A 812 -0.81 -11.89 -34.87
C SER A 812 -1.86 -12.15 -35.93
N GLY A 813 -2.87 -11.27 -35.99
CA GLY A 813 -3.98 -11.34 -36.93
C GLY A 813 -5.11 -12.26 -36.46
N VAL A 814 -6.14 -12.39 -37.32
CA VAL A 814 -7.50 -12.84 -36.94
C VAL A 814 -7.56 -14.15 -36.16
N ARG A 815 -6.67 -15.12 -36.43
CA ARG A 815 -6.61 -16.39 -35.68
C ARG A 815 -6.22 -16.17 -34.21
N PHE A 816 -5.16 -15.39 -33.99
CA PHE A 816 -4.68 -15.03 -32.65
C PHE A 816 -5.64 -14.07 -31.96
N ASP A 817 -6.14 -13.05 -32.67
CA ASP A 817 -7.11 -12.09 -32.13
C ASP A 817 -8.36 -12.82 -31.60
N ASN A 818 -8.90 -13.77 -32.38
CA ASN A 818 -10.01 -14.62 -31.94
C ASN A 818 -9.67 -15.43 -30.69
N HIS A 819 -8.47 -16.02 -30.59
CA HIS A 819 -8.04 -16.73 -29.39
C HIS A 819 -8.00 -15.81 -28.16
N ILE A 820 -7.47 -14.59 -28.30
CA ILE A 820 -7.45 -13.61 -27.21
C ILE A 820 -8.88 -13.19 -26.82
N TYR A 821 -9.81 -13.00 -27.77
CA TYR A 821 -11.22 -12.77 -27.44
C TYR A 821 -11.85 -13.93 -26.64
N HIS A 822 -11.48 -15.20 -26.89
CA HIS A 822 -11.93 -16.34 -26.06
C HIS A 822 -11.39 -16.25 -24.62
N LEU A 823 -10.10 -15.91 -24.45
CA LEU A 823 -9.50 -15.75 -23.13
C LEU A 823 -10.08 -14.56 -22.35
N GLN A 824 -10.36 -13.45 -23.05
CA GLN A 824 -10.99 -12.25 -22.46
C GLN A 824 -12.45 -12.50 -22.06
N ALA A 825 -13.23 -13.19 -22.90
CA ALA A 825 -14.62 -13.57 -22.58
C ALA A 825 -14.69 -14.52 -21.37
N LEU A 826 -13.76 -15.48 -21.28
CA LEU A 826 -13.61 -16.35 -20.11
C LEU A 826 -13.29 -15.55 -18.84
N ALA A 827 -12.35 -14.60 -18.93
CA ALA A 827 -11.95 -13.77 -17.78
C ALA A 827 -13.10 -12.88 -17.28
N LEU A 828 -13.88 -12.27 -18.19
CA LEU A 828 -15.07 -11.49 -17.82
C LEU A 828 -16.16 -12.35 -17.17
N LYS A 829 -16.42 -13.56 -17.67
CA LYS A 829 -17.38 -14.49 -17.02
C LYS A 829 -16.91 -14.88 -15.61
N LEU A 830 -15.65 -15.28 -15.45
CA LEU A 830 -15.09 -15.67 -14.15
C LEU A 830 -15.25 -14.57 -13.09
N ALA A 831 -14.90 -13.33 -13.45
CA ALA A 831 -15.07 -12.18 -12.58
C ALA A 831 -16.55 -11.89 -12.27
N TYR A 832 -17.42 -11.94 -13.28
CA TYR A 832 -18.86 -11.68 -13.13
C TYR A 832 -19.54 -12.66 -12.17
N GLU A 833 -19.42 -13.97 -12.42
CA GLU A 833 -20.13 -14.97 -11.61
C GLU A 833 -19.58 -14.98 -10.15
N ASN A 834 -18.30 -14.65 -9.96
CA ASN A 834 -17.73 -14.41 -8.62
C ASN A 834 -18.27 -13.14 -7.95
N THR A 835 -18.57 -12.09 -8.74
CA THR A 835 -19.20 -10.87 -8.21
C THR A 835 -20.65 -11.12 -7.80
N ILE A 836 -21.39 -12.00 -8.50
CA ILE A 836 -22.71 -12.49 -8.01
C ILE A 836 -22.54 -13.17 -6.65
N ILE A 837 -21.60 -14.10 -6.52
CA ILE A 837 -21.34 -14.82 -5.26
C ILE A 837 -21.01 -13.82 -4.13
N LEU A 838 -20.20 -12.79 -4.41
CA LEU A 838 -19.86 -11.74 -3.45
C LEU A 838 -21.07 -10.88 -3.05
N VAL A 839 -21.96 -10.55 -3.99
CA VAL A 839 -23.20 -9.78 -3.74
C VAL A 839 -24.23 -10.59 -2.94
N HIS A 840 -24.42 -11.87 -3.26
CA HIS A 840 -25.47 -12.69 -2.64
C HIS A 840 -25.03 -13.47 -1.39
N ARG A 841 -23.74 -13.48 -1.02
CA ARG A 841 -23.26 -14.11 0.22
C ARG A 841 -23.89 -13.54 1.51
N PRO A 842 -24.01 -12.22 1.76
CA PRO A 842 -24.41 -11.72 3.08
C PRO A 842 -25.82 -12.14 3.53
N PRO A 843 -26.84 -12.21 2.65
CA PRO A 843 -28.14 -12.80 2.98
C PRO A 843 -28.12 -14.27 3.41
N LEU A 844 -27.14 -15.08 2.99
CA LEU A 844 -27.14 -16.54 3.22
C LEU A 844 -27.19 -16.93 4.71
N SER A 845 -26.78 -16.04 5.62
CA SER A 845 -26.76 -16.32 7.07
C SER A 845 -28.14 -16.22 7.74
N TYR A 846 -29.22 -15.95 7.02
CA TYR A 846 -30.55 -15.64 7.57
C TYR A 846 -31.69 -16.40 6.89
N LYS A 847 -32.74 -16.69 7.67
CA LYS A 847 -34.01 -17.26 7.21
C LYS A 847 -35.22 -16.50 7.74
N LEU A 848 -36.35 -16.70 7.06
CA LEU A 848 -37.67 -16.17 7.43
C LEU A 848 -38.42 -17.15 8.34
N VAL A 849 -39.02 -16.64 9.41
CA VAL A 849 -39.80 -17.39 10.40
C VAL A 849 -41.10 -16.65 10.71
N ALA A 850 -42.19 -17.38 10.91
CA ALA A 850 -43.49 -16.82 11.29
C ALA A 850 -43.55 -16.51 12.80
N ARG A 851 -44.33 -15.48 13.18
CA ARG A 851 -44.65 -15.20 14.58
C ARG A 851 -45.54 -16.31 15.18
N ALA A 852 -45.38 -16.55 16.48
CA ALA A 852 -45.89 -17.75 17.15
C ALA A 852 -47.42 -17.81 17.39
N ASP A 853 -48.18 -16.76 17.04
CA ASP A 853 -49.59 -16.60 17.44
C ASP A 853 -50.65 -16.95 16.37
N GLU A 854 -50.26 -17.27 15.12
CA GLU A 854 -51.22 -17.53 14.02
C GLU A 854 -51.10 -18.94 13.40
N LYS A 855 -52.19 -19.42 12.80
CA LYS A 855 -52.36 -20.82 12.38
C LYS A 855 -51.68 -21.12 11.03
N LEU A 856 -51.12 -22.32 10.90
CA LEU A 856 -50.28 -22.73 9.76
C LEU A 856 -50.96 -22.77 8.38
N ASP A 857 -52.30 -22.89 8.28
CA ASP A 857 -52.97 -23.20 7.01
C ASP A 857 -52.82 -22.10 5.92
N ASP A 858 -53.08 -20.83 6.26
CA ASP A 858 -53.00 -19.71 5.28
C ASP A 858 -51.56 -19.37 4.86
N MET A 859 -50.58 -19.65 5.73
CA MET A 859 -49.16 -19.36 5.47
C MET A 859 -48.61 -20.07 4.23
N SER A 860 -49.10 -21.29 3.95
CA SER A 860 -48.69 -22.08 2.79
C SER A 860 -48.97 -21.40 1.44
N ARG A 861 -50.00 -20.53 1.38
CA ARG A 861 -50.46 -19.87 0.15
C ARG A 861 -49.94 -18.45 -0.02
N LEU A 862 -49.62 -17.75 1.07
CA LEU A 862 -49.05 -16.41 1.02
C LEU A 862 -47.57 -16.43 0.61
N VAL A 863 -46.79 -17.37 1.12
CA VAL A 863 -45.36 -17.51 0.77
C VAL A 863 -45.15 -17.91 -0.71
N THR A 864 -46.11 -18.59 -1.34
CA THR A 864 -46.05 -18.94 -2.77
C THR A 864 -46.32 -17.78 -3.74
N VAL A 865 -46.69 -16.59 -3.26
CA VAL A 865 -47.07 -15.44 -4.11
C VAL A 865 -45.97 -14.38 -4.21
N GLN A 866 -44.97 -14.38 -3.32
CA GLN A 866 -43.83 -13.45 -3.36
C GLN A 866 -42.50 -14.17 -3.05
N GLU A 867 -41.52 -14.03 -3.94
CA GLU A 867 -40.22 -14.72 -3.84
C GLU A 867 -39.48 -14.40 -2.52
N ASN A 868 -39.02 -15.44 -1.83
CA ASN A 868 -38.19 -15.30 -0.64
C ASN A 868 -36.77 -14.80 -1.04
N PRO A 869 -36.31 -13.63 -0.55
CA PRO A 869 -35.04 -13.03 -0.97
C PRO A 869 -33.81 -13.83 -0.54
N PHE A 870 -33.93 -14.66 0.50
CA PHE A 870 -32.86 -15.56 0.95
C PHE A 870 -32.72 -16.76 0.00
N LEU A 871 -33.83 -17.38 -0.38
CA LEU A 871 -33.83 -18.47 -1.38
C LEU A 871 -33.34 -17.98 -2.75
N ARG A 872 -33.77 -16.79 -3.20
CA ARG A 872 -33.22 -16.16 -4.42
C ARG A 872 -31.71 -15.94 -4.34
N SER A 873 -31.17 -15.61 -3.16
CA SER A 873 -29.72 -15.42 -2.97
C SER A 873 -28.96 -16.76 -2.93
N MET A 874 -29.52 -17.80 -2.31
CA MET A 874 -28.99 -19.17 -2.40
C MET A 874 -28.96 -19.67 -3.84
N GLN A 875 -30.04 -19.47 -4.59
CA GLN A 875 -30.15 -19.81 -6.02
C GLN A 875 -29.10 -19.04 -6.84
N ALA A 876 -28.99 -17.72 -6.69
CA ALA A 876 -27.98 -16.93 -7.40
C ALA A 876 -26.54 -17.39 -7.13
N CYS A 877 -26.21 -17.80 -5.90
CA CYS A 877 -24.91 -18.40 -5.57
C CYS A 877 -24.73 -19.82 -6.16
N HIS A 878 -25.78 -20.64 -6.19
CA HIS A 878 -25.77 -21.98 -6.80
C HIS A 878 -25.60 -21.90 -8.31
N ASP A 879 -26.44 -21.12 -9.00
CA ASP A 879 -26.41 -20.88 -10.45
C ASP A 879 -25.03 -20.37 -10.91
N ALA A 880 -24.47 -19.39 -10.21
CA ALA A 880 -23.14 -18.85 -10.50
C ALA A 880 -22.05 -19.92 -10.32
N GLY A 881 -22.09 -20.69 -9.24
CA GLY A 881 -21.16 -21.80 -8.99
C GLY A 881 -21.28 -22.91 -10.04
N MET A 882 -22.51 -23.28 -10.41
CA MET A 882 -22.81 -24.30 -11.41
C MET A 882 -22.38 -23.86 -12.81
N SER A 883 -22.63 -22.62 -13.22
CA SER A 883 -22.21 -22.12 -14.55
C SER A 883 -20.70 -21.88 -14.65
N LEU A 884 -19.99 -21.73 -13.53
CA LEU A 884 -18.52 -21.84 -13.51
C LEU A 884 -18.04 -23.30 -13.55
N SER A 885 -18.81 -24.25 -13.03
CA SER A 885 -18.50 -25.69 -13.11
C SER A 885 -18.52 -26.21 -14.56
N GLU A 886 -19.40 -25.67 -15.40
CA GLU A 886 -19.55 -26.04 -16.82
C GLU A 886 -18.28 -25.78 -17.63
N LEU A 887 -17.47 -24.80 -17.22
CA LEU A 887 -16.19 -24.47 -17.88
C LEU A 887 -15.25 -25.68 -17.97
N ALA A 888 -15.38 -26.67 -17.08
CA ALA A 888 -14.56 -27.88 -17.05
C ALA A 888 -14.58 -28.69 -18.36
N SER A 889 -15.67 -28.63 -19.12
CA SER A 889 -15.80 -29.28 -20.44
C SER A 889 -15.21 -28.47 -21.59
N SER A 890 -14.84 -27.20 -21.38
CA SER A 890 -14.34 -26.34 -22.44
C SER A 890 -12.87 -26.63 -22.77
N PRO A 891 -12.49 -26.76 -24.06
CA PRO A 891 -11.10 -27.00 -24.47
C PRO A 891 -10.18 -25.80 -24.20
N ILE A 892 -10.73 -24.59 -24.01
CA ILE A 892 -9.92 -23.38 -23.76
C ILE A 892 -9.09 -23.50 -22.47
N LEU A 893 -9.56 -24.26 -21.47
CA LEU A 893 -8.88 -24.41 -20.17
C LEU A 893 -7.48 -25.03 -20.29
N GLU A 894 -7.24 -25.85 -21.31
CA GLU A 894 -5.93 -26.44 -21.55
C GLU A 894 -4.95 -25.39 -22.06
N LEU A 895 -5.39 -24.52 -22.98
CA LEU A 895 -4.60 -23.37 -23.46
C LEU A 895 -4.39 -22.32 -22.37
N VAL A 896 -5.38 -22.08 -21.51
CA VAL A 896 -5.30 -21.16 -20.34
C VAL A 896 -4.14 -21.50 -19.41
N SER A 897 -3.83 -22.79 -19.21
CA SER A 897 -2.75 -23.22 -18.32
C SER A 897 -1.36 -22.66 -18.71
N GLU A 898 -1.16 -22.36 -19.99
CA GLU A 898 0.07 -21.78 -20.55
C GLU A 898 -0.05 -20.25 -20.75
N THR A 899 -0.87 -19.58 -19.92
CA THR A 899 -1.08 -18.11 -19.89
C THR A 899 -1.12 -17.56 -18.47
N TYR A 900 -0.89 -16.26 -18.31
CA TYR A 900 -0.92 -15.58 -17.00
C TYR A 900 -2.27 -15.71 -16.26
N ALA A 901 -3.35 -15.94 -17.00
CA ALA A 901 -4.69 -16.10 -16.43
C ALA A 901 -4.90 -17.42 -15.67
N ALA A 902 -3.99 -18.40 -15.77
CA ALA A 902 -4.13 -19.69 -15.08
C ALA A 902 -4.39 -19.54 -13.58
N ALA A 903 -3.65 -18.67 -12.90
CA ALA A 903 -3.83 -18.38 -11.46
C ALA A 903 -5.16 -17.66 -11.16
N PHE A 904 -5.55 -16.71 -12.02
CA PHE A 904 -6.83 -16.00 -11.93
C PHE A 904 -8.04 -16.96 -12.05
N VAL A 905 -8.00 -17.89 -13.02
CA VAL A 905 -9.00 -18.97 -13.13
C VAL A 905 -8.98 -19.88 -11.90
N SER A 906 -7.79 -20.19 -11.37
CA SER A 906 -7.63 -21.03 -10.17
C SER A 906 -8.37 -20.42 -8.96
N VAL A 907 -8.16 -19.13 -8.69
CA VAL A 907 -8.83 -18.42 -7.57
C VAL A 907 -10.34 -18.37 -7.78
N HIS A 908 -10.80 -17.94 -8.96
CA HIS A 908 -12.24 -17.78 -9.22
C HIS A 908 -13.03 -19.09 -9.26
N THR A 909 -12.41 -20.20 -9.67
CA THR A 909 -13.03 -21.54 -9.60
C THR A 909 -12.89 -22.19 -8.24
N PHE A 910 -11.92 -21.76 -7.41
CA PHE A 910 -11.84 -22.15 -6.00
C PHE A 910 -12.96 -21.51 -5.18
N THR A 911 -13.16 -20.18 -5.29
CA THR A 911 -14.25 -19.46 -4.60
C THR A 911 -15.63 -20.05 -4.91
N ALA A 912 -15.87 -20.41 -6.18
CA ALA A 912 -17.09 -21.10 -6.62
C ALA A 912 -17.23 -22.52 -6.02
N GLY A 913 -16.12 -23.25 -5.86
CA GLY A 913 -16.12 -24.58 -5.25
C GLY A 913 -16.45 -24.53 -3.76
N VAL A 914 -15.93 -23.53 -3.04
CA VAL A 914 -16.30 -23.29 -1.64
C VAL A 914 -17.78 -22.90 -1.52
N ALA A 915 -18.29 -22.04 -2.43
CA ALA A 915 -19.71 -21.67 -2.48
C ALA A 915 -20.65 -22.88 -2.63
N LEU A 916 -20.39 -23.74 -3.63
CA LEU A 916 -21.17 -24.97 -3.85
C LEU A 916 -21.04 -25.95 -2.69
N GLY A 917 -19.85 -26.08 -2.10
CA GLY A 917 -19.62 -26.94 -0.94
C GLY A 917 -20.43 -26.49 0.30
N ILE A 918 -20.49 -25.19 0.58
CA ILE A 918 -21.29 -24.65 1.69
C ILE A 918 -22.78 -24.91 1.41
N LEU A 919 -23.28 -24.54 0.23
CA LEU A 919 -24.69 -24.74 -0.15
C LEU A 919 -25.10 -26.23 -0.10
N GLY A 920 -24.24 -27.13 -0.57
CA GLY A 920 -24.45 -28.58 -0.47
C GLY A 920 -24.30 -29.16 0.95
N SER A 921 -23.79 -28.38 1.91
CA SER A 921 -23.70 -28.75 3.33
C SER A 921 -24.91 -28.29 4.16
N VAL A 922 -25.75 -27.38 3.65
CA VAL A 922 -26.95 -26.88 4.37
C VAL A 922 -28.03 -27.95 4.42
N GLU A 923 -28.34 -28.58 3.28
CA GLU A 923 -29.33 -29.67 3.17
C GLU A 923 -28.78 -30.83 2.31
N PRO A 924 -27.87 -31.67 2.87
CA PRO A 924 -27.05 -32.61 2.08
C PRO A 924 -27.79 -33.67 1.25
N LEU A 925 -29.04 -33.98 1.61
CA LEU A 925 -29.89 -35.00 0.98
C LEU A 925 -30.77 -34.46 -0.16
N THR A 926 -30.64 -33.19 -0.53
CA THR A 926 -31.44 -32.55 -1.58
C THR A 926 -30.89 -32.79 -3.00
N PRO A 927 -31.74 -32.69 -4.04
CA PRO A 927 -31.28 -32.63 -5.43
C PRO A 927 -30.27 -31.51 -5.66
N GLN A 928 -30.49 -30.31 -5.09
CA GLN A 928 -29.58 -29.18 -5.22
C GLN A 928 -28.19 -29.46 -4.60
N ALA A 929 -28.11 -30.19 -3.48
CA ALA A 929 -26.85 -30.61 -2.90
C ALA A 929 -26.14 -31.68 -3.76
N GLN A 930 -26.89 -32.57 -4.41
CA GLN A 930 -26.32 -33.53 -5.36
C GLN A 930 -25.79 -32.84 -6.64
N GLU A 931 -26.48 -31.83 -7.15
CA GLU A 931 -26.00 -30.97 -8.24
C GLU A 931 -24.75 -30.18 -7.81
N ALA A 932 -24.74 -29.60 -6.61
CA ALA A 932 -23.59 -28.90 -6.05
C ALA A 932 -22.37 -29.83 -5.90
N LYS A 933 -22.55 -31.09 -5.48
CA LYS A 933 -21.51 -32.14 -5.49
C LYS A 933 -20.95 -32.39 -6.90
N VAL A 934 -21.81 -32.46 -7.94
CA VAL A 934 -21.38 -32.61 -9.33
C VAL A 934 -20.62 -31.36 -9.82
N GLY A 935 -21.08 -30.16 -9.49
CA GLY A 935 -20.40 -28.90 -9.78
C GLY A 935 -19.03 -28.81 -9.11
N LEU A 936 -18.94 -29.16 -7.83
CA LEU A 936 -17.69 -29.22 -7.06
C LEU A 936 -16.68 -30.20 -7.67
N HIS A 937 -17.12 -31.39 -8.09
CA HIS A 937 -16.25 -32.34 -8.80
C HIS A 937 -15.75 -31.79 -10.16
N ARG A 938 -16.60 -31.09 -10.93
CA ARG A 938 -16.17 -30.41 -12.16
C ARG A 938 -15.13 -29.32 -11.88
N LEU A 939 -15.34 -28.48 -10.86
CA LEU A 939 -14.41 -27.42 -10.45
C LEU A 939 -13.06 -28.01 -9.99
N MET A 940 -13.07 -29.11 -9.23
CA MET A 940 -11.86 -29.88 -8.90
C MET A 940 -11.14 -30.40 -10.15
N SER A 941 -11.86 -30.80 -11.21
CA SER A 941 -11.25 -31.16 -12.49
C SER A 941 -10.55 -29.96 -13.15
N ILE A 942 -11.08 -28.74 -13.02
CA ILE A 942 -10.39 -27.51 -13.50
C ILE A 942 -9.10 -27.30 -12.72
N GLN A 943 -9.13 -27.36 -11.39
CA GLN A 943 -7.92 -27.21 -10.57
C GLN A 943 -6.88 -28.30 -10.93
N SER A 944 -7.31 -29.54 -11.18
CA SER A 944 -6.40 -30.61 -11.59
C SER A 944 -5.85 -30.47 -13.03
N LYS A 945 -6.47 -29.66 -13.91
CA LYS A 945 -5.90 -29.25 -15.21
C LYS A 945 -4.85 -28.14 -15.04
N LEU A 946 -5.05 -27.22 -14.09
CA LEU A 946 -4.19 -26.04 -13.91
C LEU A 946 -2.99 -26.24 -12.95
N LYS A 947 -3.01 -27.27 -12.10
CA LYS A 947 -2.00 -27.53 -11.05
C LYS A 947 -0.54 -27.62 -11.52
N SER A 948 -0.29 -27.96 -12.78
CA SER A 948 1.06 -28.06 -13.37
C SER A 948 1.76 -26.71 -13.52
N ARG A 949 1.01 -25.62 -13.64
CA ARG A 949 1.52 -24.24 -13.83
C ARG A 949 1.06 -23.27 -12.73
N SER A 950 0.15 -23.67 -11.85
CA SER A 950 -0.43 -22.84 -10.79
C SER A 950 -0.30 -23.51 -9.41
N VAL A 951 0.47 -22.87 -8.51
CA VAL A 951 0.57 -23.26 -7.08
C VAL A 951 -0.80 -23.12 -6.40
N LEU A 952 -1.54 -22.05 -6.74
CA LEU A 952 -2.90 -21.81 -6.26
C LEU A 952 -3.87 -22.92 -6.69
N ALA A 953 -3.75 -23.47 -7.90
CA ALA A 953 -4.57 -24.62 -8.32
C ALA A 953 -4.21 -25.90 -7.54
N THR A 954 -2.94 -26.10 -7.21
CA THR A 954 -2.49 -27.23 -6.39
C THR A 954 -3.06 -27.13 -4.96
N GLN A 955 -3.01 -25.95 -4.34
CA GLN A 955 -3.62 -25.72 -3.03
C GLN A 955 -5.15 -25.85 -3.09
N GLY A 956 -5.79 -25.24 -4.10
CA GLY A 956 -7.24 -25.26 -4.30
C GLY A 956 -7.80 -26.66 -4.49
N LEU A 957 -7.13 -27.50 -5.28
CA LEU A 957 -7.51 -28.91 -5.43
C LEU A 957 -7.49 -29.66 -4.09
N ASN A 958 -6.41 -29.51 -3.31
CA ASN A 958 -6.26 -30.18 -2.02
C ASN A 958 -7.31 -29.74 -1.00
N ILE A 959 -7.67 -28.45 -0.98
CA ILE A 959 -8.71 -27.92 -0.08
C ILE A 959 -10.10 -28.38 -0.53
N LEU A 960 -10.45 -28.24 -1.81
CA LEU A 960 -11.76 -28.69 -2.31
C LEU A 960 -11.97 -30.20 -2.10
N GLN A 961 -10.92 -31.03 -2.21
CA GLN A 961 -10.97 -32.46 -1.86
C GLN A 961 -11.34 -32.70 -0.38
N ARG A 962 -10.77 -31.92 0.55
CA ARG A 962 -11.11 -32.01 1.99
C ARG A 962 -12.53 -31.53 2.27
N LEU A 963 -12.96 -30.44 1.63
CA LEU A 963 -14.34 -29.93 1.75
C LEU A 963 -15.38 -30.92 1.18
N THR A 964 -15.08 -31.55 0.04
CA THR A 964 -15.90 -32.63 -0.51
C THR A 964 -15.99 -33.81 0.46
N LYS A 965 -14.89 -34.18 1.13
CA LYS A 965 -14.90 -35.24 2.13
C LYS A 965 -15.79 -34.88 3.33
N LEU A 966 -15.66 -33.67 3.88
CA LEU A 966 -16.50 -33.22 5.00
C LEU A 966 -17.99 -33.26 4.65
N LEU A 967 -18.35 -32.79 3.45
CA LEU A 967 -19.72 -32.84 2.95
C LEU A 967 -20.25 -34.28 2.86
N LEU A 968 -19.45 -35.22 2.33
CA LEU A 968 -19.83 -36.64 2.25
C LEU A 968 -19.89 -37.33 3.63
N ASP A 969 -19.00 -36.98 4.55
CA ASP A 969 -19.03 -37.48 5.94
C ASP A 969 -20.30 -36.95 6.67
N LYS A 970 -20.69 -35.69 6.42
CA LYS A 970 -21.91 -35.06 6.96
C LYS A 970 -23.17 -35.70 6.36
N GLU A 971 -23.22 -35.90 5.04
CA GLU A 971 -24.29 -36.63 4.35
C GLU A 971 -24.46 -38.05 4.90
N LEU A 972 -23.36 -38.80 5.03
CA LEU A 972 -23.36 -40.15 5.61
C LEU A 972 -23.86 -40.15 7.06
N SER A 973 -23.49 -39.15 7.87
CA SER A 973 -23.97 -39.03 9.25
C SER A 973 -25.49 -38.83 9.32
N MET A 974 -26.07 -38.04 8.41
CA MET A 974 -27.52 -37.82 8.32
C MET A 974 -28.25 -39.06 7.79
N MET A 975 -27.66 -39.82 6.86
CA MET A 975 -28.22 -41.10 6.40
C MET A 975 -28.23 -42.20 7.48
N LEU A 976 -27.38 -42.08 8.51
CA LEU A 976 -27.26 -43.04 9.61
C LEU A 976 -28.00 -42.59 10.89
N ASP A 977 -28.53 -41.36 10.95
CA ASP A 977 -29.32 -40.85 12.07
C ASP A 977 -30.76 -41.39 12.04
N VAL A 978 -30.94 -42.59 12.60
CA VAL A 978 -32.25 -43.26 12.71
C VAL A 978 -33.25 -42.52 13.63
N SER A 979 -32.85 -41.41 14.28
CA SER A 979 -33.74 -40.64 15.16
C SER A 979 -34.64 -39.63 14.42
N LYS A 980 -34.35 -39.32 13.14
CA LYS A 980 -35.11 -38.38 12.32
C LYS A 980 -35.75 -39.08 11.12
N PRO A 981 -37.06 -38.89 10.85
CA PRO A 981 -37.68 -39.42 9.64
C PRO A 981 -37.16 -38.68 8.40
N ILE A 982 -36.64 -39.42 7.43
CA ILE A 982 -36.20 -38.87 6.14
C ILE A 982 -37.44 -38.37 5.38
N GLN A 983 -37.64 -37.05 5.33
CA GLN A 983 -38.62 -36.42 4.45
C GLN A 983 -38.07 -36.40 3.03
N TRP A 984 -38.61 -37.26 2.18
CA TRP A 984 -38.35 -37.21 0.73
C TRP A 984 -39.16 -36.06 0.12
N PRO A 985 -38.59 -35.22 -0.77
CA PRO A 985 -39.35 -34.17 -1.44
C PRO A 985 -40.50 -34.75 -2.28
N GLU A 986 -41.71 -34.22 -2.10
CA GLU A 986 -42.81 -34.52 -3.02
C GLU A 986 -42.50 -33.94 -4.40
N GLN A 987 -42.70 -34.73 -5.45
CA GLN A 987 -42.43 -34.29 -6.81
C GLN A 987 -43.51 -33.32 -7.29
N HIS A 988 -43.17 -32.04 -7.42
CA HIS A 988 -44.01 -31.06 -8.12
C HIS A 988 -44.01 -31.29 -9.64
N SER A 989 -44.62 -32.39 -10.09
CA SER A 989 -44.82 -32.73 -11.50
C SER A 989 -45.97 -31.91 -12.11
N GLY A 990 -45.68 -30.67 -12.49
CA GLY A 990 -46.64 -29.74 -13.12
C GLY A 990 -46.99 -30.08 -14.58
N VAL A 991 -47.55 -31.25 -14.86
CA VAL A 991 -48.08 -31.62 -16.19
C VAL A 991 -49.43 -32.33 -16.04
N ASN A 992 -50.50 -31.74 -16.61
CA ASN A 992 -51.79 -32.42 -16.74
C ASN A 992 -51.70 -33.52 -17.82
N GLY A 993 -51.98 -34.78 -17.46
CA GLY A 993 -51.86 -35.92 -18.35
C GLY A 993 -52.51 -37.20 -17.82
N ASP A 994 -53.82 -37.28 -18.02
CA ASP A 994 -54.76 -38.41 -17.89
C ASP A 994 -54.30 -39.83 -17.45
N VAL A 995 -55.13 -40.38 -16.54
CA VAL A 995 -55.69 -41.75 -16.54
C VAL A 995 -54.92 -42.94 -15.92
N SER A 996 -55.67 -43.65 -15.06
CA SER A 996 -55.58 -45.06 -14.62
C SER A 996 -54.53 -45.50 -13.57
N ALA A 997 -55.10 -45.83 -12.41
CA ALA A 997 -54.62 -46.69 -11.34
C ALA A 997 -53.90 -47.99 -11.78
N ILE A 998 -53.07 -48.53 -10.86
CA ILE A 998 -53.36 -49.82 -10.20
C ILE A 998 -52.57 -49.95 -8.87
N GLN A 999 -53.02 -50.87 -8.01
CA GLN A 999 -52.61 -51.10 -6.62
C GLN A 999 -51.54 -52.22 -6.51
N ILE A 1000 -51.06 -52.52 -5.28
CA ILE A 1000 -50.17 -53.65 -4.89
C ILE A 1000 -48.67 -53.34 -5.18
N GLY A 1001 -47.71 -53.68 -4.31
CA GLY A 1001 -47.79 -54.24 -2.96
C GLY A 1001 -46.41 -54.74 -2.46
N THR A 1002 -46.23 -54.89 -1.15
CA THR A 1002 -44.96 -55.26 -0.51
C THR A 1002 -44.56 -56.72 -0.76
N LEU A 1003 -43.28 -56.99 -1.09
CA LEU A 1003 -42.57 -58.22 -0.67
C LEU A 1003 -41.04 -58.11 -0.82
N SER A 1004 -40.32 -58.94 -0.05
CA SER A 1004 -38.85 -58.97 0.06
C SER A 1004 -38.17 -59.90 -0.98
N PRO A 1005 -36.85 -59.77 -1.22
CA PRO A 1005 -36.21 -60.30 -2.44
C PRO A 1005 -35.67 -61.74 -2.33
N LYS A 1006 -35.45 -62.38 -3.49
CA LYS A 1006 -34.45 -63.47 -3.67
C LYS A 1006 -33.93 -63.52 -5.14
N PRO A 1007 -32.74 -64.10 -5.42
CA PRO A 1007 -31.99 -63.80 -6.65
C PRO A 1007 -31.86 -64.96 -7.67
N SER A 1008 -31.84 -64.60 -8.96
CA SER A 1008 -31.39 -65.41 -10.13
C SER A 1008 -31.56 -64.60 -11.42
N SER A 1009 -30.86 -64.78 -12.55
CA SER A 1009 -29.55 -65.37 -12.88
C SER A 1009 -29.33 -65.25 -14.41
N SER A 1010 -28.10 -65.08 -14.90
CA SER A 1010 -27.72 -65.00 -16.34
C SER A 1010 -28.27 -63.79 -17.12
N GLY A 1011 -27.70 -63.36 -18.26
CA GLY A 1011 -26.42 -63.75 -18.89
C GLY A 1011 -26.24 -63.19 -20.31
N GLN A 1012 -24.98 -63.10 -20.78
CA GLN A 1012 -24.55 -62.74 -22.16
C GLN A 1012 -24.84 -61.26 -22.59
N ARG A 1013 -23.91 -60.41 -23.06
CA ARG A 1013 -23.01 -60.44 -24.25
C ARG A 1013 -23.80 -60.74 -25.55
N THR A 1014 -23.78 -59.93 -26.62
CA THR A 1014 -22.61 -59.39 -27.35
C THR A 1014 -22.86 -58.12 -28.19
N ARG A 1015 -21.77 -57.44 -28.59
CA ARG A 1015 -21.65 -56.43 -29.67
C ARG A 1015 -22.45 -56.73 -30.95
N ARG A 1016 -22.92 -55.68 -31.68
CA ARG A 1016 -22.39 -55.23 -33.00
C ARG A 1016 -23.12 -53.98 -33.57
N LEU A 1017 -22.37 -53.21 -34.38
CA LEU A 1017 -22.80 -52.25 -35.43
C LEU A 1017 -22.71 -52.97 -36.82
N PRO A 1018 -23.09 -52.43 -38.00
CA PRO A 1018 -23.37 -51.02 -38.34
C PRO A 1018 -24.50 -50.71 -39.39
N HIS A 1019 -24.70 -49.40 -39.66
CA HIS A 1019 -24.99 -48.69 -40.94
C HIS A 1019 -26.06 -49.12 -42.00
N ASP A 1020 -26.68 -48.06 -42.57
CA ASP A 1020 -27.22 -47.87 -43.95
C ASP A 1020 -28.48 -48.65 -44.41
N ALA A 1021 -29.38 -48.13 -45.28
CA ALA A 1021 -29.68 -46.76 -45.76
C ALA A 1021 -31.03 -46.69 -46.54
N GLU A 1022 -31.38 -45.50 -47.05
CA GLU A 1022 -32.35 -45.16 -48.13
C GLU A 1022 -33.89 -45.14 -47.88
N GLY A 1023 -34.59 -44.25 -48.61
CA GLY A 1023 -36.06 -44.09 -48.63
C GLY A 1023 -36.54 -42.63 -48.75
N ALA A 1024 -36.56 -42.05 -49.97
CA ALA A 1024 -36.85 -40.62 -50.22
C ALA A 1024 -38.20 -40.35 -50.93
N VAL A 1025 -38.67 -39.09 -50.97
CA VAL A 1025 -39.52 -38.52 -52.06
C VAL A 1025 -39.66 -36.97 -52.00
N MET A 1026 -39.38 -36.30 -53.14
CA MET A 1026 -39.90 -35.00 -53.70
C MET A 1026 -39.99 -33.72 -52.82
N SER A 1027 -39.28 -32.61 -53.12
CA SER A 1027 -39.47 -31.53 -54.15
C SER A 1027 -40.36 -30.35 -53.66
N THR A 1028 -40.18 -29.06 -54.00
CA THR A 1028 -39.44 -28.35 -55.08
C THR A 1028 -39.14 -26.88 -54.70
N ASP A 1029 -38.28 -26.15 -55.45
CA ASP A 1029 -37.84 -24.76 -55.18
C ASP A 1029 -38.89 -23.63 -55.26
N ARG A 1030 -38.59 -22.47 -54.61
CA ARG A 1030 -38.62 -21.13 -55.27
C ARG A 1030 -37.87 -20.01 -54.52
N GLN A 1031 -37.71 -18.85 -55.19
CA GLN A 1031 -36.69 -17.81 -54.99
C GLN A 1031 -37.25 -16.38 -54.76
N ILE A 1032 -36.52 -15.54 -53.98
CA ILE A 1032 -36.00 -14.15 -54.23
C ILE A 1032 -36.92 -13.09 -54.93
N THR A 1033 -37.04 -11.80 -54.53
CA THR A 1033 -36.77 -10.97 -53.31
C THR A 1033 -37.35 -9.53 -53.50
N MET A 1034 -37.72 -8.81 -52.41
CA MET A 1034 -37.93 -7.32 -52.33
C MET A 1034 -39.12 -6.75 -53.16
N SER A 1035 -39.69 -5.55 -52.94
CA SER A 1035 -39.43 -4.32 -52.13
C SER A 1035 -40.78 -3.76 -51.58
N ASP A 1036 -41.05 -2.55 -51.05
CA ASP A 1036 -40.34 -1.24 -50.95
C ASP A 1036 -40.84 -0.37 -49.76
N SER A 1037 -40.14 0.74 -49.53
CA SER A 1037 -40.26 1.94 -48.68
C SER A 1037 -41.63 2.62 -48.43
N ARG A 1038 -41.83 3.19 -47.21
CA ARG A 1038 -41.90 4.66 -46.89
C ARG A 1038 -42.51 5.00 -45.51
N ASP A 1039 -42.09 6.11 -44.92
CA ASP A 1039 -42.65 6.73 -43.69
C ASP A 1039 -43.92 7.57 -43.96
N ILE A 1040 -44.77 7.76 -42.93
CA ILE A 1040 -45.16 9.08 -42.35
C ILE A 1040 -46.09 8.93 -41.12
N GLN A 1041 -45.70 9.62 -40.05
CA GLN A 1041 -46.40 10.15 -38.86
C GLN A 1041 -47.74 9.59 -38.30
N GLU A 1042 -47.70 9.45 -36.96
CA GLU A 1042 -48.70 9.90 -35.96
C GLU A 1042 -50.10 9.26 -35.87
N THR A 1043 -50.35 8.63 -34.70
CA THR A 1043 -51.54 8.94 -33.90
C THR A 1043 -51.22 8.80 -32.41
N GLU A 1044 -51.69 9.72 -31.58
CA GLU A 1044 -51.35 9.78 -30.15
C GLU A 1044 -52.00 8.65 -29.33
N THR A 1045 -51.27 8.09 -28.37
CA THR A 1045 -51.85 7.49 -27.15
C THR A 1045 -51.09 8.02 -25.94
N ARG A 1046 -51.82 8.27 -24.84
CA ARG A 1046 -51.37 9.10 -23.72
C ARG A 1046 -50.59 8.30 -22.67
N GLU A 1047 -49.90 9.05 -21.82
CA GLU A 1047 -49.16 8.56 -20.66
C GLU A 1047 -50.05 7.74 -19.71
N GLU A 1048 -49.56 6.58 -19.29
CA GLU A 1048 -49.77 6.09 -17.92
C GLU A 1048 -48.40 5.71 -17.33
N THR A 1049 -48.04 6.35 -16.22
CA THR A 1049 -46.81 6.06 -15.48
C THR A 1049 -47.10 5.01 -14.40
N PRO A 1050 -46.37 3.88 -14.37
CA PRO A 1050 -46.44 2.97 -13.24
C PRO A 1050 -45.59 3.53 -12.08
N GLU A 1051 -46.24 4.26 -11.18
CA GLU A 1051 -45.66 4.65 -9.89
C GLU A 1051 -45.42 3.42 -8.98
N GLY A 1052 -44.47 3.54 -8.05
CA GLY A 1052 -44.42 2.70 -6.85
C GLY A 1052 -43.49 1.49 -6.87
N ASN A 1053 -42.31 1.65 -6.24
CA ASN A 1053 -41.52 0.52 -5.75
C ASN A 1053 -42.28 -0.17 -4.59
N ASN A 1054 -43.09 -1.18 -4.89
CA ASN A 1054 -43.77 -2.01 -3.89
C ASN A 1054 -42.79 -2.96 -3.18
N VAL A 1055 -42.00 -2.41 -2.25
CA VAL A 1055 -41.31 -3.21 -1.23
C VAL A 1055 -42.37 -3.81 -0.31
N ALA A 1056 -42.52 -5.14 -0.36
CA ALA A 1056 -43.58 -5.85 0.36
C ALA A 1056 -43.55 -5.57 1.88
N ASN A 1057 -44.72 -5.37 2.48
CA ASN A 1057 -44.84 -4.96 3.87
C ASN A 1057 -44.74 -6.16 4.81
N PHE A 1058 -43.50 -6.62 5.09
CA PHE A 1058 -43.18 -7.74 5.98
C PHE A 1058 -43.45 -7.41 7.47
N SER A 1059 -44.67 -7.05 7.86
CA SER A 1059 -45.07 -6.72 9.24
C SER A 1059 -45.36 -7.94 10.13
N HIS A 1060 -45.58 -9.12 9.54
CA HIS A 1060 -46.04 -10.35 10.22
C HIS A 1060 -44.95 -11.43 10.33
N LEU A 1061 -43.76 -11.17 9.79
CA LEU A 1061 -42.66 -12.14 9.66
C LEU A 1061 -41.41 -11.64 10.38
N GLU A 1062 -40.67 -12.56 11.00
CA GLU A 1062 -39.42 -12.29 11.70
C GLU A 1062 -38.24 -12.97 11.00
N TYR A 1063 -37.05 -12.40 11.19
CA TYR A 1063 -35.80 -12.90 10.60
C TYR A 1063 -34.95 -13.53 11.69
N VAL A 1064 -34.42 -14.71 11.43
CA VAL A 1064 -33.59 -15.48 12.37
C VAL A 1064 -32.33 -15.93 11.64
N GLU A 1065 -31.19 -15.98 12.33
CA GLU A 1065 -29.95 -16.54 11.76
C GLU A 1065 -30.14 -18.04 11.45
N ASP A 1066 -29.63 -18.50 10.30
CA ASP A 1066 -29.77 -19.91 9.92
C ASP A 1066 -28.61 -20.77 10.43
N ALA A 1067 -28.85 -21.42 11.58
CA ALA A 1067 -27.87 -22.25 12.27
C ALA A 1067 -27.24 -23.35 11.40
N SER A 1068 -27.92 -23.88 10.38
CA SER A 1068 -27.34 -24.87 9.44
C SER A 1068 -26.29 -24.24 8.52
N VAL A 1069 -26.50 -22.99 8.09
CA VAL A 1069 -25.54 -22.22 7.28
C VAL A 1069 -24.39 -21.73 8.16
N SER A 1070 -24.67 -21.30 9.40
CA SER A 1070 -23.63 -20.93 10.37
C SER A 1070 -22.74 -22.13 10.74
N GLU A 1071 -23.33 -23.32 10.92
CA GLU A 1071 -22.59 -24.58 11.13
C GLU A 1071 -21.76 -24.93 9.89
N ALA A 1072 -22.33 -24.90 8.68
CA ALA A 1072 -21.60 -25.18 7.44
C ALA A 1072 -20.43 -24.19 7.19
N LEU A 1073 -20.60 -22.90 7.51
CA LEU A 1073 -19.53 -21.90 7.46
C LEU A 1073 -18.41 -22.20 8.47
N TYR A 1074 -18.77 -22.61 9.69
CA TYR A 1074 -17.81 -22.98 10.73
C TYR A 1074 -17.04 -24.26 10.36
N ASP A 1075 -17.73 -25.31 9.92
CA ASP A 1075 -17.15 -26.56 9.41
C ASP A 1075 -16.11 -26.28 8.30
N PHE A 1076 -16.40 -25.32 7.41
CA PHE A 1076 -15.54 -24.96 6.29
C PHE A 1076 -14.35 -24.08 6.71
N ASP A 1077 -14.50 -23.14 7.66
CA ASP A 1077 -13.37 -22.38 8.25
C ASP A 1077 -12.40 -23.31 9.01
N GLN A 1078 -12.93 -24.35 9.68
CA GLN A 1078 -12.11 -25.40 10.32
C GLN A 1078 -11.30 -26.21 9.29
N VAL A 1079 -11.90 -26.63 8.17
CA VAL A 1079 -11.16 -27.37 7.12
C VAL A 1079 -10.13 -26.48 6.40
N LEU A 1080 -10.43 -25.19 6.21
CA LEU A 1080 -9.48 -24.22 5.68
C LEU A 1080 -8.27 -24.12 6.63
N SER A 1081 -8.49 -23.73 7.89
CA SER A 1081 -7.43 -23.47 8.89
C SER A 1081 -6.67 -24.70 9.40
N THR A 1082 -7.18 -25.92 9.21
CA THR A 1082 -6.50 -27.16 9.61
C THR A 1082 -5.41 -27.61 8.62
N TYR A 1083 -5.19 -26.89 7.50
CA TYR A 1083 -4.20 -27.27 6.48
C TYR A 1083 -2.78 -27.33 7.06
N VAL A 1084 -2.36 -26.32 7.83
CA VAL A 1084 -1.03 -26.21 8.46
C VAL A 1084 -0.61 -27.45 9.28
N ASN A 1085 -1.53 -28.05 10.05
CA ASN A 1085 -1.19 -29.14 10.98
C ASN A 1085 -0.88 -30.50 10.31
N SER A 1086 -1.10 -30.63 8.99
CA SER A 1086 -1.13 -31.93 8.31
C SER A 1086 0.11 -32.27 7.47
N SER A 1087 1.02 -31.32 7.23
CA SER A 1087 2.25 -31.53 6.43
C SER A 1087 3.39 -32.21 7.18
N TRP A 1088 3.25 -32.43 8.50
CA TRP A 1088 4.31 -32.93 9.39
C TRP A 1088 4.35 -34.46 9.57
N ALA A 1089 3.53 -35.23 8.83
CA ALA A 1089 3.22 -36.61 9.21
C ALA A 1089 3.02 -37.63 8.05
N ASP A 1090 3.95 -37.72 7.08
CA ASP A 1090 4.22 -39.01 6.40
C ASP A 1090 5.60 -39.09 5.71
N PRO A 1091 6.53 -39.98 6.14
CA PRO A 1091 7.84 -40.18 5.50
C PRO A 1091 7.87 -41.39 4.55
N GLY A 1092 7.40 -41.21 3.32
CA GLY A 1092 7.52 -42.23 2.25
C GLY A 1092 8.99 -42.47 1.81
N PRO A 1093 9.41 -43.73 1.54
CA PRO A 1093 10.81 -44.06 1.27
C PRO A 1093 11.22 -43.98 -0.21
N LEU A 1094 12.54 -43.81 -0.43
CA LEU A 1094 13.28 -43.74 -1.71
C LEU A 1094 13.13 -42.39 -2.47
N ALA A 1095 14.18 -41.81 -3.07
CA ALA A 1095 15.56 -42.28 -3.31
C ALA A 1095 16.63 -41.30 -2.80
N THR A 1096 17.92 -41.70 -2.89
CA THR A 1096 19.08 -40.96 -2.35
C THR A 1096 19.71 -39.98 -3.36
N ASP A 1097 20.66 -39.17 -2.84
CA ASP A 1097 21.60 -38.32 -3.59
C ASP A 1097 20.97 -37.13 -4.33
N THR A 1098 20.97 -35.92 -3.76
CA THR A 1098 22.19 -35.09 -3.61
C THR A 1098 21.98 -33.91 -2.63
N TRP A 1099 23.08 -33.27 -2.20
CA TRP A 1099 23.02 -32.08 -1.34
C TRP A 1099 22.58 -30.82 -2.09
N HIS A 1100 21.44 -30.23 -1.70
CA HIS A 1100 21.11 -28.83 -1.98
C HIS A 1100 21.06 -28.03 -0.66
N PRO A 1101 21.62 -26.80 -0.61
CA PRO A 1101 21.56 -25.96 0.58
C PRO A 1101 20.15 -25.40 0.78
N ARG A 1102 19.58 -25.55 1.99
CA ARG A 1102 18.25 -25.04 2.33
C ARG A 1102 18.23 -23.51 2.32
N THR A 1103 17.45 -22.92 1.42
CA THR A 1103 17.13 -21.49 1.40
C THR A 1103 15.86 -21.21 2.22
N LEU A 1104 15.66 -19.96 2.66
CA LEU A 1104 14.50 -19.56 3.46
C LEU A 1104 13.25 -19.41 2.56
N HIS A 1105 12.59 -20.53 2.24
CA HIS A 1105 11.42 -20.53 1.35
C HIS A 1105 10.21 -21.37 1.81
N ASP A 1106 10.26 -22.01 2.98
CA ASP A 1106 9.10 -22.68 3.60
C ASP A 1106 8.59 -21.89 4.82
N GLU A 1107 7.70 -20.93 4.60
CA GLU A 1107 6.73 -20.48 5.61
C GLU A 1107 5.38 -21.15 5.32
N GLY A 1108 5.08 -22.24 6.02
CA GLY A 1108 4.04 -23.21 5.68
C GLY A 1108 2.59 -22.81 5.97
N SER A 1109 2.14 -21.65 5.48
CA SER A 1109 0.71 -21.27 5.40
C SER A 1109 0.18 -21.38 3.97
N SER A 1110 -1.03 -21.90 3.79
CA SER A 1110 -1.70 -21.95 2.49
C SER A 1110 -2.04 -20.53 2.00
N MET A 1111 -1.85 -20.25 0.71
CA MET A 1111 -2.25 -18.95 0.14
C MET A 1111 -3.77 -18.81 0.13
N LEU A 1112 -4.50 -19.93 0.09
CA LEU A 1112 -5.96 -19.99 0.12
C LEU A 1112 -6.56 -20.10 1.54
N GLU A 1113 -5.74 -20.22 2.59
CA GLU A 1113 -6.19 -19.91 3.96
C GLU A 1113 -6.40 -18.39 4.13
N GLN A 1114 -5.75 -17.58 3.28
CA GLN A 1114 -5.86 -16.12 3.28
C GLN A 1114 -7.02 -15.61 2.40
N THR A 1115 -7.77 -16.48 1.69
CA THR A 1115 -8.91 -16.04 0.87
C THR A 1115 -10.20 -15.91 1.69
N TRP A 1116 -10.26 -14.82 2.46
CA TRP A 1116 -11.30 -14.39 3.41
C TRP A 1116 -12.78 -14.47 2.96
N ILE A 1117 -13.07 -14.70 1.66
CA ILE A 1117 -14.42 -14.62 1.06
C ILE A 1117 -15.45 -15.48 1.80
N TRP A 1118 -15.03 -16.50 2.56
CA TRP A 1118 -15.91 -17.40 3.32
C TRP A 1118 -15.68 -17.41 4.84
N GLY A 1119 -14.76 -16.60 5.37
CA GLY A 1119 -14.51 -16.54 6.82
C GLY A 1119 -15.70 -15.98 7.62
N PRO A 1120 -15.96 -16.47 8.85
CA PRO A 1120 -17.11 -16.04 9.66
C PRO A 1120 -16.93 -14.63 10.23
N ASP A 1121 -15.69 -14.17 10.39
CA ASP A 1121 -15.38 -12.81 10.82
C ASP A 1121 -15.65 -11.80 9.69
N ILE A 1122 -16.55 -10.84 9.93
CA ILE A 1122 -16.86 -9.73 9.00
C ILE A 1122 -15.68 -8.72 8.90
N LEU A 1123 -14.62 -8.92 9.70
CA LEU A 1123 -13.37 -8.17 9.66
C LEU A 1123 -12.24 -9.08 9.20
N PRO A 1124 -11.33 -8.63 8.31
CA PRO A 1124 -10.17 -9.44 7.92
C PRO A 1124 -9.27 -9.72 9.13
N ARG A 1125 -8.75 -10.95 9.22
CA ARG A 1125 -7.81 -11.39 10.27
C ARG A 1125 -6.44 -10.75 10.03
N TYR A 1126 -6.22 -9.57 10.61
CA TYR A 1126 -4.93 -8.85 10.63
C TYR A 1126 -4.09 -9.26 11.85
N ASP A 1127 -3.47 -10.44 11.78
CA ASP A 1127 -2.38 -10.92 12.66
C ASP A 1127 -1.10 -11.16 11.82
#